data_AF-A0A5E4N627-F1
#
_entry.id   AF-A0A5E4N627-F1
#
_cell.length_a   1.000
_cell.length_b   1.000
_cell.length_c   1.000
_cell.angle_alpha   90.00
_cell.angle_beta   90.00
_cell.angle_gamma   90.00
#
_symmetry.space_group_name_H-M   'P 1'
#
loop_
_entity.id
_entity.type
_entity.pdbx_description
1 polymer ?
#
loop_
_entity_poly.entity_id
_entity_poly.type
_entity_poly.pdbx_seq_one_letter_code
_entity_poly.pdbx_strand_id
1 'polypeptide(L)'
;MSEEEDDEKWMKDLEKALCEKDMSPVSEESENFTVITNECRGQMWRQLLTREDDSFQTLLDEKPKITNIEQLEVDCQMLIASLEIDDEEEKLNCLSDTEAILMTMCKIYDTDTYDMNKKWPSIIRPIVSLRLPRIDTYTMFRAIDEEYLAKHRDCYHLLRILLLYHDPEMCNLLDSLKLGPEHYSESWIQTLFAETCSLEVILSIWDLYLEKKDRFFIFFLALVFIINARDHIFSLKHQPKAQLIEIIGSLPSQLALDDINDFWSLAEYYDKKTPSSFKKDVAGYIFDSKLPDKGISQMLCLPISVTELISHTNRTITNSLKFFVMDCRPAKEYNVGHLPIAFPLDSTLLLEDPISFWTTVEGLLSCQKQRFAEGRSGGGEHWCFSGCGSGLDANQFTHMVVSAFLQKHYLYVSMLNGGYQALHEHFEKNNIDGLSGHDRNRCSQCLSNTNPNKERLAQTNSTNEMFSKLGVAMRSKSFEVKGKLMDFLSSNNNSTKKEKTNGSSKRYRNMAPVFAIDEDDNNQDSEDELDFATHNGSLSMLLNKSNVIASFDCQHINNEGTLIPGKLVLTKNSLVIVEVDPKDSNKICSLVNHSLGTILNIKCRKKRPDLIIFEYSGANKDIDRFLIPQPQKATDIVTKQIMDFIERNES
;
A
#
# COMPACT_ATOMS: atom_id res chain seq x y z
N MET A 1 10.26 -29.08 -25.20
CA MET A 1 9.08 -29.78 -25.75
C MET A 1 7.80 -29.56 -24.93
N SER A 2 7.79 -28.72 -23.89
CA SER A 2 6.58 -28.40 -23.10
C SER A 2 6.37 -26.90 -22.87
N GLU A 3 7.25 -26.03 -23.36
CA GLU A 3 7.11 -24.57 -23.28
C GLU A 3 6.64 -24.04 -24.65
N GLU A 4 7.28 -24.47 -25.74
CA GLU A 4 6.85 -24.16 -27.10
C GLU A 4 5.41 -24.62 -27.43
N GLU A 5 4.96 -25.75 -26.87
CA GLU A 5 3.59 -26.24 -27.10
C GLU A 5 2.53 -25.45 -26.32
N ASP A 6 2.88 -24.88 -25.16
CA ASP A 6 1.98 -24.04 -24.36
C ASP A 6 1.91 -22.62 -24.96
N ASP A 7 3.03 -22.07 -25.45
CA ASP A 7 3.07 -20.79 -26.17
C ASP A 7 2.28 -20.85 -27.49
N GLU A 8 2.42 -21.94 -28.26
CA GLU A 8 1.70 -22.13 -29.52
C GLU A 8 0.18 -22.32 -29.31
N LYS A 9 -0.22 -22.89 -28.17
CA LYS A 9 -1.62 -23.07 -27.80
C LYS A 9 -2.26 -21.74 -27.35
N TRP A 10 -1.57 -20.97 -26.51
CA TRP A 10 -2.04 -19.65 -26.09
C TRP A 10 -2.16 -18.68 -27.27
N MET A 11 -1.17 -18.67 -28.18
CA MET A 11 -1.24 -17.85 -29.41
C MET A 11 -2.47 -18.19 -30.26
N LYS A 12 -2.80 -19.48 -30.41
CA LYS A 12 -4.00 -19.93 -31.13
C LYS A 12 -5.30 -19.55 -30.40
N ASP A 13 -5.29 -19.60 -29.07
CA ASP A 13 -6.44 -19.19 -28.25
C ASP A 13 -6.64 -17.67 -28.30
N LEU A 14 -5.57 -16.88 -28.32
CA LEU A 14 -5.58 -15.43 -28.52
C LEU A 14 -6.07 -15.05 -29.92
N GLU A 15 -5.53 -15.67 -30.98
CA GLU A 15 -5.99 -15.46 -32.36
C GLU A 15 -7.48 -15.77 -32.52
N LYS A 16 -7.97 -16.82 -31.85
CA LYS A 16 -9.39 -17.18 -31.83
C LYS A 16 -10.23 -16.16 -31.06
N ALA A 17 -9.77 -15.70 -29.90
CA ALA A 17 -10.44 -14.67 -29.10
C ALA A 17 -10.44 -13.30 -29.79
N LEU A 18 -9.41 -12.96 -30.58
CA LEU A 18 -9.38 -11.73 -31.39
C LEU A 18 -10.35 -11.78 -32.58
N CYS A 19 -10.66 -12.99 -33.08
CA CYS A 19 -11.58 -13.22 -34.19
C CYS A 19 -13.06 -13.28 -33.75
N GLU A 20 -13.34 -13.77 -32.55
CA GLU A 20 -14.66 -13.78 -31.93
C GLU A 20 -14.82 -12.47 -31.12
N LYS A 21 -15.72 -11.55 -31.48
CA LYS A 21 -15.93 -10.24 -30.79
C LYS A 21 -16.33 -10.33 -29.29
N ASP A 22 -16.22 -11.49 -28.65
CA ASP A 22 -16.62 -11.75 -27.28
C ASP A 22 -15.40 -11.75 -26.34
N MET A 23 -15.21 -10.61 -25.66
CA MET A 23 -14.36 -10.52 -24.48
C MET A 23 -15.08 -11.15 -23.27
N SER A 24 -14.96 -12.47 -23.12
CA SER A 24 -15.03 -13.07 -21.78
C SER A 24 -13.63 -13.06 -21.18
N PRO A 25 -13.49 -12.78 -19.87
CA PRO A 25 -12.18 -12.66 -19.23
C PRO A 25 -11.42 -13.98 -19.43
N VAL A 26 -10.23 -13.89 -20.01
CA VAL A 26 -9.24 -14.97 -19.91
C VAL A 26 -9.08 -15.23 -18.42
N SER A 27 -9.36 -16.47 -18.04
CA SER A 27 -9.40 -16.96 -16.67
C SER A 27 -8.20 -16.52 -15.83
N GLU A 28 -8.43 -16.30 -14.53
CA GLU A 28 -7.47 -15.94 -13.46
C GLU A 28 -6.30 -16.95 -13.25
N GLU A 29 -5.89 -17.73 -14.25
CA GLU A 29 -4.93 -18.83 -14.13
C GLU A 29 -3.68 -18.73 -15.06
N SER A 30 -3.47 -17.62 -15.79
CA SER A 30 -2.21 -17.39 -16.51
C SER A 30 -1.31 -16.40 -15.76
N GLU A 31 -0.68 -16.86 -14.67
CA GLU A 31 0.31 -16.07 -13.89
C GLU A 31 1.68 -15.94 -14.58
N ASN A 32 1.83 -16.39 -15.84
CA ASN A 32 3.09 -16.31 -16.58
C ASN A 32 2.94 -15.41 -17.82
N PHE A 33 3.84 -14.44 -17.91
CA PHE A 33 4.02 -13.53 -19.05
C PHE A 33 4.44 -14.31 -20.30
N THR A 34 3.63 -14.26 -21.35
CA THR A 34 3.99 -14.71 -22.69
C THR A 34 4.30 -13.50 -23.56
N VAL A 35 5.44 -13.52 -24.25
CA VAL A 35 5.89 -12.43 -25.12
C VAL A 35 4.92 -12.31 -26.31
N ILE A 36 4.15 -11.22 -26.36
CA ILE A 36 3.23 -10.96 -27.47
C ILE A 36 4.05 -10.51 -28.70
N THR A 37 3.79 -11.11 -29.86
CA THR A 37 4.41 -10.66 -31.13
C THR A 37 3.84 -9.30 -31.55
N ASN A 38 4.59 -8.53 -32.34
CA ASN A 38 4.15 -7.20 -32.78
C ASN A 38 2.84 -7.23 -33.60
N GLU A 39 2.63 -8.30 -34.38
CA GLU A 39 1.43 -8.48 -35.19
C GLU A 39 0.18 -8.66 -34.32
N CYS A 40 0.26 -9.54 -33.29
CA CYS A 40 -0.82 -9.72 -32.33
C CYS A 40 -1.03 -8.49 -31.45
N ARG A 41 0.07 -7.82 -31.04
CA ARG A 41 0.04 -6.59 -30.24
C ARG A 41 -0.72 -5.47 -30.95
N GLY A 42 -0.44 -5.27 -32.24
CA GLY A 42 -1.13 -4.28 -33.05
C GLY A 42 -2.65 -4.50 -33.10
N GLN A 43 -3.08 -5.75 -33.28
CA GLN A 43 -4.51 -6.09 -33.29
C GLN A 43 -5.15 -5.90 -31.91
N MET A 44 -4.47 -6.36 -30.85
CA MET A 44 -4.94 -6.22 -29.47
C MET A 44 -5.11 -4.75 -29.08
N TRP A 45 -4.07 -3.92 -29.29
CA TRP A 45 -4.12 -2.50 -28.96
C TRP A 45 -5.21 -1.77 -29.75
N ARG A 46 -5.44 -2.16 -31.01
CA ARG A 46 -6.53 -1.61 -31.82
C ARG A 46 -7.88 -1.88 -31.19
N GLN A 47 -8.13 -3.11 -30.75
CA GLN A 47 -9.39 -3.45 -30.08
C GLN A 47 -9.57 -2.73 -28.74
N LEU A 48 -8.46 -2.46 -28.03
CA LEU A 48 -8.49 -1.77 -26.74
C LEU A 48 -8.64 -0.25 -26.86
N LEU A 49 -8.13 0.37 -27.94
CA LEU A 49 -8.04 1.82 -28.11
C LEU A 49 -9.00 2.41 -29.15
N THR A 50 -9.40 1.67 -30.18
CA THR A 50 -10.15 2.23 -31.32
C THR A 50 -11.65 2.36 -30.99
N ARG A 51 -12.24 3.49 -31.37
CA ARG A 51 -13.69 3.78 -31.26
C ARG A 51 -14.40 3.57 -32.60
N GLU A 52 -15.70 3.29 -32.57
CA GLU A 52 -16.50 3.05 -33.78
C GLU A 52 -16.70 4.29 -34.68
N ASP A 53 -16.45 5.51 -34.17
CA ASP A 53 -16.77 6.79 -34.82
C ASP A 53 -15.61 7.46 -35.59
N ASP A 54 -14.54 6.72 -35.92
CA ASP A 54 -13.34 7.30 -36.54
C ASP A 54 -13.45 7.52 -38.07
N SER A 55 -14.39 8.36 -38.53
CA SER A 55 -14.43 8.83 -39.92
C SER A 55 -13.39 9.94 -40.17
N PHE A 56 -12.09 9.59 -40.16
CA PHE A 56 -10.99 10.59 -40.19
C PHE A 56 -10.02 10.47 -41.37
N GLN A 57 -10.25 9.56 -42.32
CA GLN A 57 -9.38 9.38 -43.48
C GLN A 57 -9.11 10.70 -44.24
N THR A 58 -10.12 11.58 -44.32
CA THR A 58 -10.02 12.87 -45.01
C THR A 58 -9.12 13.89 -44.32
N LEU A 59 -8.90 13.79 -43.00
CA LEU A 59 -8.08 14.74 -42.24
C LEU A 59 -6.57 14.46 -42.34
N LEU A 60 -6.20 13.22 -42.64
CA LEU A 60 -4.82 12.78 -42.82
C LEU A 60 -4.26 13.17 -44.20
N ASP A 61 -5.11 13.42 -45.19
CA ASP A 61 -4.70 13.78 -46.55
C ASP A 61 -4.46 15.29 -46.73
N GLU A 62 -4.92 16.11 -45.80
CA GLU A 62 -4.68 17.56 -45.82
C GLU A 62 -3.29 17.89 -45.23
N LYS A 63 -2.51 18.72 -45.93
CA LYS A 63 -1.22 19.23 -45.42
C LYS A 63 -1.44 20.58 -44.73
N PRO A 64 -1.56 20.64 -43.38
CA PRO A 64 -1.65 21.90 -42.68
C PRO A 64 -0.35 22.69 -42.81
N LYS A 65 -0.43 24.02 -42.70
CA LYS A 65 0.76 24.87 -42.70
C LYS A 65 1.29 25.00 -41.28
N ILE A 66 2.42 24.36 -41.01
CA ILE A 66 3.13 24.50 -39.73
C ILE A 66 4.29 25.47 -39.91
N THR A 67 4.38 26.45 -39.01
CA THR A 67 5.38 27.52 -39.07
C THR A 67 6.81 27.04 -38.81
N ASN A 68 6.99 26.05 -37.93
CA ASN A 68 8.27 25.45 -37.55
C ASN A 68 8.38 23.98 -37.99
N ILE A 69 7.98 23.68 -39.23
CA ILE A 69 7.98 22.31 -39.77
C ILE A 69 9.36 21.62 -39.71
N GLU A 70 10.44 22.38 -39.87
CA GLU A 70 11.83 21.86 -39.81
C GLU A 70 12.11 21.13 -38.49
N GLN A 71 11.58 21.62 -37.37
CA GLN A 71 11.78 20.97 -36.07
C GLN A 71 11.01 19.66 -35.97
N LEU A 72 9.77 19.62 -36.50
CA LEU A 72 8.96 18.41 -36.56
C LEU A 72 9.64 17.34 -37.42
N GLU A 73 10.15 17.73 -38.59
CA GLU A 73 10.87 16.82 -39.50
C GLU A 73 12.12 16.24 -38.83
N VAL A 74 12.91 17.07 -38.12
CA VAL A 74 14.09 16.60 -37.37
C VAL A 74 13.70 15.60 -36.28
N ASP A 75 12.66 15.90 -35.49
CA ASP A 75 12.22 15.02 -34.40
C ASP A 75 11.66 13.69 -34.94
N CYS A 76 10.93 13.71 -36.06
CA CYS A 76 10.49 12.50 -36.76
C CYS A 76 11.66 11.68 -37.31
N GLN A 77 12.67 12.32 -37.91
CA GLN A 77 13.87 11.62 -38.38
C GLN A 77 14.63 10.95 -37.23
N MET A 78 14.77 11.65 -36.09
CA MET A 78 15.40 11.08 -34.89
C MET A 78 14.61 9.89 -34.33
N LEU A 79 13.27 9.98 -34.32
CA LEU A 79 12.41 8.87 -33.92
C LEU A 79 12.64 7.65 -34.81
N ILE A 80 12.55 7.81 -36.13
CA ILE A 80 12.66 6.70 -37.08
C ILE A 80 14.06 6.08 -37.05
N ALA A 81 15.10 6.89 -36.88
CA ALA A 81 16.46 6.40 -36.69
C ALA A 81 16.59 5.52 -35.44
N SER A 82 15.82 5.78 -34.38
CA SER A 82 15.83 5.01 -33.12
C SER A 82 15.16 3.63 -33.21
N LEU A 83 14.46 3.33 -34.31
CA LEU A 83 13.74 2.06 -34.51
C LEU A 83 14.57 1.01 -35.27
N GLU A 84 15.76 1.36 -35.74
CA GLU A 84 16.69 0.45 -36.43
C GLU A 84 16.03 -0.38 -37.55
N ILE A 85 15.19 0.27 -38.38
CA ILE A 85 14.50 -0.38 -39.51
C ILE A 85 15.49 -0.63 -40.66
N ASP A 86 15.70 -1.90 -41.02
CA ASP A 86 16.62 -2.32 -42.09
C ASP A 86 16.13 -1.96 -43.50
N ASP A 87 14.82 -1.99 -43.74
CA ASP A 87 14.23 -1.70 -45.04
C ASP A 87 14.07 -0.18 -45.23
N GLU A 88 14.82 0.39 -46.19
CA GLU A 88 14.80 1.82 -46.48
C GLU A 88 13.47 2.32 -47.07
N GLU A 89 12.71 1.49 -47.79
CA GLU A 89 11.37 1.85 -48.28
C GLU A 89 10.38 1.91 -47.11
N GLU A 90 10.41 0.91 -46.24
CA GLU A 90 9.60 0.87 -45.02
C GLU A 90 9.90 2.06 -44.10
N LYS A 91 11.19 2.36 -43.90
CA LYS A 91 11.66 3.50 -43.13
C LYS A 91 11.16 4.83 -43.69
N LEU A 92 11.18 5.00 -45.02
CA LEU A 92 10.66 6.21 -45.68
C LEU A 92 9.14 6.33 -45.50
N ASN A 93 8.42 5.21 -45.59
CA ASN A 93 6.97 5.17 -45.36
C ASN A 93 6.63 5.54 -43.91
N CYS A 94 7.29 4.94 -42.92
CA CYS A 94 7.09 5.26 -41.50
C CYS A 94 7.41 6.73 -41.21
N LEU A 95 8.45 7.30 -41.82
CA LEU A 95 8.77 8.72 -41.67
C LEU A 95 7.65 9.61 -42.22
N SER A 96 7.25 9.39 -43.46
CA SER A 96 6.17 10.13 -44.12
C SER A 96 4.86 10.05 -43.32
N ASP A 97 4.51 8.86 -42.85
CA ASP A 97 3.30 8.63 -42.06
C ASP A 97 3.36 9.34 -40.72
N THR A 98 4.49 9.25 -40.01
CA THR A 98 4.70 9.89 -38.70
C THR A 98 4.61 11.41 -38.81
N GLU A 99 5.32 12.02 -39.77
CA GLU A 99 5.26 13.46 -40.02
C GLU A 99 3.81 13.91 -40.24
N ALA A 100 3.10 13.19 -41.09
CA ALA A 100 1.76 13.57 -41.47
C ALA A 100 0.74 13.32 -40.35
N ILE A 101 0.95 12.34 -39.47
CA ILE A 101 0.18 12.16 -38.23
C ILE A 101 0.40 13.33 -37.26
N LEU A 102 1.65 13.69 -36.98
CA LEU A 102 1.96 14.79 -36.06
C LEU A 102 1.46 16.13 -36.61
N MET A 103 1.52 16.34 -37.93
CA MET A 103 0.94 17.49 -38.59
C MET A 103 -0.57 17.58 -38.38
N THR A 104 -1.29 16.46 -38.56
CA THR A 104 -2.74 16.38 -38.31
C THR A 104 -3.05 16.68 -36.84
N MET A 105 -2.22 16.23 -35.90
CA MET A 105 -2.42 16.52 -34.47
C MET A 105 -2.27 18.02 -34.16
N CYS A 106 -1.28 18.71 -34.73
CA CYS A 106 -1.17 20.18 -34.61
C CYS A 106 -2.46 20.89 -35.06
N LYS A 107 -3.04 20.44 -36.18
CA LYS A 107 -4.30 20.97 -36.71
C LYS A 107 -5.48 20.70 -35.78
N ILE A 108 -5.57 19.51 -35.18
CA ILE A 108 -6.66 19.14 -34.26
C ILE A 108 -6.65 20.02 -33.00
N TYR A 109 -5.47 20.34 -32.49
CA TYR A 109 -5.31 21.27 -31.35
C TYR A 109 -5.38 22.75 -31.75
N ASP A 110 -5.70 23.06 -33.01
CA ASP A 110 -5.78 24.43 -33.55
C ASP A 110 -4.47 25.21 -33.33
N THR A 111 -3.34 24.55 -33.60
CA THR A 111 -1.99 25.10 -33.44
C THR A 111 -1.23 25.13 -34.76
N ASP A 112 -0.73 26.31 -35.14
CA ASP A 112 0.13 26.51 -36.31
C ASP A 112 1.63 26.31 -36.00
N THR A 113 1.95 25.94 -34.76
CA THR A 113 3.31 25.72 -34.24
C THR A 113 3.39 24.35 -33.58
N TYR A 114 4.35 23.52 -34.00
CA TYR A 114 4.69 22.27 -33.36
C TYR A 114 5.33 22.52 -31.98
N ASP A 115 4.76 21.94 -30.93
CA ASP A 115 5.20 22.09 -29.54
C ASP A 115 6.04 20.89 -29.08
N MET A 116 7.34 21.10 -28.94
CA MET A 116 8.28 20.06 -28.47
C MET A 116 7.97 19.59 -27.04
N ASN A 117 7.32 20.42 -26.21
CA ASN A 117 6.98 20.04 -24.84
C ASN A 117 5.92 18.92 -24.77
N LYS A 118 5.21 18.67 -25.87
CA LYS A 118 4.25 17.56 -25.98
C LYS A 118 4.91 16.20 -26.04
N LYS A 119 6.19 16.14 -26.42
CA LYS A 119 6.97 14.89 -26.52
C LYS A 119 6.28 13.80 -27.37
N TRP A 120 5.45 14.22 -28.33
CA TRP A 120 4.74 13.32 -29.24
C TRP A 120 5.64 12.29 -29.94
N PRO A 121 6.88 12.62 -30.35
CA PRO A 121 7.77 11.62 -30.92
C PRO A 121 8.05 10.46 -29.95
N SER A 122 8.24 10.74 -28.66
CA SER A 122 8.47 9.69 -27.66
C SER A 122 7.23 8.83 -27.46
N ILE A 123 6.03 9.43 -27.44
CA ILE A 123 4.76 8.73 -27.22
C ILE A 123 4.36 7.89 -28.43
N ILE A 124 4.56 8.37 -29.66
CA ILE A 124 4.15 7.63 -30.87
C ILE A 124 5.13 6.51 -31.23
N ARG A 125 6.39 6.58 -30.76
CA ARG A 125 7.46 5.62 -31.06
C ARG A 125 7.07 4.15 -30.84
N PRO A 126 6.48 3.72 -29.70
CA PRO A 126 6.05 2.33 -29.51
C PRO A 126 5.03 1.90 -30.56
N ILE A 127 4.10 2.78 -30.95
CA ILE A 127 3.06 2.48 -31.94
C ILE A 127 3.66 2.34 -33.35
N VAL A 128 4.55 3.26 -33.74
CA VAL A 128 5.24 3.20 -35.04
C VAL A 128 6.05 1.92 -35.18
N SER A 129 6.64 1.42 -34.07
CA SER A 129 7.40 0.17 -34.10
C SER A 129 6.56 -1.07 -34.47
N LEU A 130 5.23 -0.99 -34.35
CA LEU A 130 4.30 -2.06 -34.74
C LEU A 130 4.03 -2.10 -36.25
N ARG A 131 4.50 -1.11 -37.01
CA ARG A 131 4.40 -1.04 -38.49
C ARG A 131 2.95 -1.15 -38.99
N LEU A 132 2.05 -0.49 -38.27
CA LEU A 132 0.62 -0.49 -38.57
C LEU A 132 0.28 0.48 -39.71
N PRO A 133 -0.86 0.25 -40.42
CA PRO A 133 -1.37 1.22 -41.37
C PRO A 133 -1.53 2.61 -40.74
N ARG A 134 -1.26 3.66 -41.49
CA ARG A 134 -1.29 5.06 -41.03
C ARG A 134 -2.51 5.44 -40.20
N ILE A 135 -3.70 5.00 -40.62
CA ILE A 135 -4.96 5.29 -39.90
C ILE A 135 -5.01 4.61 -38.53
N ASP A 136 -4.48 3.39 -38.42
CA ASP A 136 -4.44 2.64 -37.17
C ASP A 136 -3.41 3.26 -36.21
N THR A 137 -2.23 3.62 -36.73
CA THR A 137 -1.21 4.36 -35.97
C THR A 137 -1.76 5.69 -35.44
N TYR A 138 -2.46 6.46 -36.27
CA TYR A 138 -3.08 7.72 -35.87
C TYR A 138 -4.15 7.54 -34.78
N THR A 139 -5.07 6.60 -34.97
CA THR A 139 -6.19 6.39 -34.02
C THR A 139 -5.69 5.93 -32.66
N MET A 140 -4.73 4.99 -32.62
CA MET A 140 -4.09 4.58 -31.37
C MET A 140 -3.36 5.73 -30.70
N PHE A 141 -2.54 6.47 -31.46
CA PHE A 141 -1.76 7.58 -30.92
C PHE A 141 -2.66 8.65 -30.29
N ARG A 142 -3.73 9.01 -30.99
CA ARG A 142 -4.72 9.97 -30.53
C ARG A 142 -5.44 9.48 -29.28
N ALA A 143 -5.85 8.21 -29.23
CA ALA A 143 -6.51 7.64 -28.05
C ALA A 143 -5.58 7.71 -26.82
N ILE A 144 -4.29 7.42 -26.99
CA ILE A 144 -3.30 7.55 -25.92
C ILE A 144 -3.14 9.00 -25.48
N ASP A 145 -2.95 9.95 -26.42
CA ASP A 145 -2.83 11.36 -26.06
C ASP A 145 -4.08 11.84 -25.31
N GLU A 146 -5.28 11.64 -25.88
CA GLU A 146 -6.52 12.19 -25.33
C GLU A 146 -6.93 11.55 -24.00
N GLU A 147 -6.75 10.24 -23.84
CA GLU A 147 -7.34 9.52 -22.70
C GLU A 147 -6.35 9.20 -21.60
N TYR A 148 -5.14 8.76 -21.93
CA TYR A 148 -4.20 8.15 -20.98
C TYR A 148 -3.18 9.14 -20.42
N LEU A 149 -2.90 10.24 -21.10
CA LEU A 149 -1.96 11.25 -20.61
C LEU A 149 -2.60 12.19 -19.59
N ALA A 150 -1.91 12.42 -18.48
CA ALA A 150 -2.34 13.37 -17.46
C ALA A 150 -2.35 14.80 -18.03
N LYS A 151 -3.50 15.47 -17.96
CA LYS A 151 -3.73 16.81 -18.55
C LYS A 151 -3.47 17.95 -17.56
N HIS A 152 -3.52 17.69 -16.26
CA HIS A 152 -3.24 18.68 -15.21
C HIS A 152 -1.88 18.49 -14.55
N ARG A 153 -1.23 19.61 -14.20
CA ARG A 153 0.06 19.61 -13.47
C ARG A 153 -0.05 19.08 -12.04
N ASP A 154 -1.25 19.07 -11.47
CA ASP A 154 -1.52 18.49 -10.16
C ASP A 154 -1.26 16.97 -10.08
N CYS A 155 -1.02 16.30 -11.22
CA CYS A 155 -0.57 14.91 -11.25
C CYS A 155 0.73 14.68 -10.46
N TYR A 156 1.62 15.67 -10.38
CA TYR A 156 2.85 15.57 -9.58
C TYR A 156 2.58 15.70 -8.08
N HIS A 157 1.65 16.57 -7.69
CA HIS A 157 1.20 16.66 -6.30
C HIS A 157 0.48 15.37 -5.86
N LEU A 158 -0.28 14.75 -6.76
CA LEU A 158 -0.89 13.45 -6.54
C LEU A 158 0.17 12.38 -6.30
N LEU A 159 1.20 12.28 -7.16
CA LEU A 159 2.29 11.32 -6.97
C LEU A 159 3.02 11.57 -5.62
N ARG A 160 3.23 12.84 -5.24
CA ARG A 160 3.78 13.19 -3.93
C ARG A 160 2.89 12.72 -2.78
N ILE A 161 1.57 12.87 -2.87
CA ILE A 161 0.62 12.39 -1.84
C ILE A 161 0.62 10.86 -1.74
N LEU A 162 0.71 10.15 -2.86
CA LEU A 162 0.85 8.69 -2.85
C LEU A 162 2.18 8.27 -2.20
N LEU A 163 3.28 8.93 -2.53
CA LEU A 163 4.57 8.69 -1.89
C LEU A 163 4.51 8.98 -0.39
N LEU A 164 3.89 10.09 0.03
CA LEU A 164 3.70 10.42 1.45
C LEU A 164 2.87 9.35 2.19
N TYR A 165 1.89 8.76 1.52
CA TYR A 165 1.04 7.73 2.09
C TYR A 165 1.77 6.40 2.30
N HIS A 166 2.63 6.02 1.35
CA HIS A 166 3.29 4.71 1.32
C HIS A 166 4.73 4.70 1.87
N ASP A 167 5.48 5.79 1.69
CA ASP A 167 6.81 6.02 2.25
C ASP A 167 7.00 7.50 2.65
N PRO A 168 6.47 7.90 3.83
CA PRO A 168 6.57 9.27 4.33
C PRO A 168 8.01 9.68 4.65
N GLU A 169 8.92 8.75 4.96
CA GLU A 169 10.33 9.10 5.19
C GLU A 169 10.99 9.52 3.88
N MET A 170 10.76 8.75 2.82
CA MET A 170 11.24 9.09 1.49
C MET A 170 10.63 10.38 0.95
N CYS A 171 9.32 10.58 1.13
CA CYS A 171 8.65 11.82 0.74
C CYS A 171 9.24 13.03 1.48
N ASN A 172 9.42 12.93 2.80
CA ASN A 172 10.00 14.01 3.61
C ASN A 172 11.45 14.31 3.23
N LEU A 173 12.25 13.29 2.87
CA LEU A 173 13.61 13.48 2.35
C LEU A 173 13.57 14.33 1.07
N LEU A 174 12.78 13.93 0.07
CA LEU A 174 12.67 14.65 -1.21
C LEU A 174 12.16 16.09 -1.01
N ASP A 175 11.14 16.27 -0.16
CA ASP A 175 10.63 17.59 0.21
C ASP A 175 11.70 18.47 0.86
N SER A 176 12.52 17.92 1.76
CA SER A 176 13.62 18.65 2.41
C SER A 176 14.69 19.11 1.43
N LEU A 177 14.90 18.33 0.36
CA LEU A 177 15.79 18.65 -0.75
C LEU A 177 15.12 19.57 -1.80
N LYS A 178 13.85 19.95 -1.58
CA LYS A 178 13.01 20.70 -2.53
C LYS A 178 12.94 20.01 -3.89
N LEU A 179 12.84 18.69 -3.88
CA LEU A 179 12.73 17.82 -5.05
C LEU A 179 11.30 17.30 -5.16
N GLY A 180 10.42 18.07 -5.81
CA GLY A 180 9.08 17.60 -6.14
C GLY A 180 9.07 16.64 -7.34
N PRO A 181 8.04 15.77 -7.47
CA PRO A 181 7.95 14.82 -8.58
C PRO A 181 8.00 15.45 -9.98
N GLU A 182 7.55 16.69 -10.12
CA GLU A 182 7.62 17.45 -11.37
C GLU A 182 9.03 17.56 -11.95
N HIS A 183 10.07 17.41 -11.12
CA HIS A 183 11.45 17.49 -11.58
C HIS A 183 11.98 16.19 -12.18
N TYR A 184 11.52 15.03 -11.71
CA TYR A 184 12.12 13.74 -12.06
C TYR A 184 11.15 12.77 -12.73
N SER A 185 9.83 12.97 -12.61
CA SER A 185 8.82 12.07 -13.17
C SER A 185 8.02 12.67 -14.34
N GLU A 186 8.48 13.79 -14.91
CA GLU A 186 7.80 14.42 -16.06
C GLU A 186 7.78 13.48 -17.27
N SER A 187 8.93 12.94 -17.66
CA SER A 187 9.03 11.96 -18.76
C SER A 187 8.23 10.69 -18.46
N TRP A 188 8.11 10.28 -17.20
CA TRP A 188 7.38 9.07 -16.80
C TRP A 188 5.88 9.21 -17.08
N ILE A 189 5.29 10.30 -16.59
CA ILE A 189 3.83 10.51 -16.65
C ILE A 189 3.42 11.06 -18.02
N GLN A 190 4.17 12.02 -18.57
CA GLN A 190 3.81 12.69 -19.83
C GLN A 190 4.12 11.85 -21.07
N THR A 191 4.90 10.78 -20.95
CA THR A 191 5.16 9.85 -22.06
C THR A 191 4.78 8.41 -21.78
N LEU A 192 4.12 8.15 -20.63
CA LEU A 192 3.84 6.80 -20.12
C LEU A 192 5.09 5.91 -20.09
N PHE A 193 6.25 6.50 -19.73
CA PHE A 193 7.60 5.91 -19.73
C PHE A 193 8.24 5.66 -21.11
N ALA A 194 7.61 6.00 -22.22
CA ALA A 194 8.14 5.72 -23.56
C ALA A 194 9.44 6.47 -23.90
N GLU A 195 9.69 7.61 -23.25
CA GLU A 195 10.96 8.35 -23.38
C GLU A 195 12.11 7.72 -22.57
N THR A 196 11.81 7.04 -21.46
CA THR A 196 12.82 6.57 -20.50
C THR A 196 13.13 5.08 -20.60
N CYS A 197 12.13 4.24 -20.90
CA CYS A 197 12.31 2.80 -21.02
C CYS A 197 12.83 2.41 -22.41
N SER A 198 13.44 1.22 -22.49
CA SER A 198 13.77 0.60 -23.77
C SER A 198 12.48 0.24 -24.54
N LEU A 199 12.59 0.07 -25.86
CA LEU A 199 11.42 -0.19 -26.71
C LEU A 199 10.71 -1.51 -26.33
N GLU A 200 11.48 -2.55 -26.04
CA GLU A 200 10.92 -3.87 -25.68
C GLU A 200 10.15 -3.82 -24.34
N VAL A 201 10.72 -3.11 -23.36
CA VAL A 201 10.13 -2.95 -22.04
C VAL A 201 8.85 -2.11 -22.11
N ILE A 202 8.86 -1.01 -22.86
CA ILE A 202 7.66 -0.16 -22.96
C ILE A 202 6.52 -0.86 -23.68
N LEU A 203 6.79 -1.62 -24.74
CA LEU A 203 5.78 -2.43 -25.43
C LEU A 203 5.09 -3.39 -24.45
N SER A 204 5.90 -4.08 -23.63
CA SER A 204 5.42 -5.03 -22.63
C SER A 204 4.63 -4.35 -21.50
N ILE A 205 5.06 -3.19 -21.02
CA ILE A 205 4.30 -2.40 -20.02
C ILE A 205 2.97 -1.93 -20.61
N TRP A 206 2.95 -1.48 -21.86
CA TRP A 206 1.74 -1.00 -22.51
C TRP A 206 0.74 -2.13 -22.80
N ASP A 207 1.20 -3.34 -23.08
CA ASP A 207 0.32 -4.52 -23.18
C ASP A 207 -0.54 -4.66 -21.91
N LEU A 208 0.11 -4.69 -20.74
CA LEU A 208 -0.56 -4.83 -19.44
C LEU A 208 -1.40 -3.58 -19.08
N TYR A 209 -0.88 -2.39 -19.39
CA TYR A 209 -1.51 -1.12 -19.04
C TYR A 209 -2.79 -0.84 -19.81
N LEU A 210 -2.79 -1.14 -21.12
CA LEU A 210 -3.98 -1.01 -21.95
C LEU A 210 -5.01 -2.09 -21.62
N GLU A 211 -4.57 -3.31 -21.30
CA GLU A 211 -5.46 -4.40 -20.87
C GLU A 211 -6.15 -4.07 -19.53
N LYS A 212 -5.42 -3.50 -18.56
CA LYS A 212 -5.96 -3.14 -17.24
C LYS A 212 -7.09 -2.11 -17.31
N LYS A 213 -7.10 -1.24 -18.34
CA LYS A 213 -8.08 -0.14 -18.53
C LYS A 213 -8.19 0.79 -17.30
N ASP A 214 -7.10 0.94 -16.56
CA ASP A 214 -7.01 1.86 -15.42
C ASP A 214 -5.91 2.90 -15.64
N ARG A 215 -6.33 4.09 -16.06
CA ARG A 215 -5.45 5.24 -16.31
C ARG A 215 -4.74 5.74 -15.06
N PHE A 216 -5.31 5.51 -13.88
CA PHE A 216 -4.70 5.94 -12.62
C PHE A 216 -3.47 5.08 -12.29
N PHE A 217 -3.36 3.89 -12.88
CA PHE A 217 -2.32 2.93 -12.53
C PHE A 217 -0.91 3.42 -12.85
N ILE A 218 -0.75 4.39 -13.75
CA ILE A 218 0.54 5.04 -14.04
C ILE A 218 1.22 5.61 -12.78
N PHE A 219 0.44 6.08 -11.82
CA PHE A 219 0.97 6.64 -10.57
C PHE A 219 1.55 5.57 -9.65
N PHE A 220 1.04 4.34 -9.70
CA PHE A 220 1.60 3.22 -8.94
C PHE A 220 2.85 2.67 -9.60
N LEU A 221 2.90 2.62 -10.93
CA LEU A 221 4.12 2.30 -11.67
C LEU A 221 5.24 3.31 -11.33
N ALA A 222 4.93 4.61 -11.33
CA ALA A 222 5.87 5.66 -10.94
C ALA A 222 6.31 5.55 -9.46
N LEU A 223 5.38 5.22 -8.56
CA LEU A 223 5.65 5.04 -7.14
C LEU A 223 6.65 3.91 -6.88
N VAL A 224 6.49 2.77 -7.56
CA VAL A 224 7.36 1.59 -7.39
C VAL A 224 8.82 1.91 -7.72
N PHE A 225 9.10 2.70 -8.76
CA PHE A 225 10.47 3.12 -9.06
C PHE A 225 11.12 3.88 -7.92
N ILE A 226 10.38 4.81 -7.29
CA ILE A 226 10.90 5.61 -6.18
C ILE A 226 11.14 4.73 -4.95
N ILE A 227 10.19 3.83 -4.63
CA ILE A 227 10.29 2.94 -3.48
C ILE A 227 11.42 1.92 -3.65
N ASN A 228 11.56 1.31 -4.83
CA ASN A 228 12.63 0.33 -5.08
C ASN A 228 14.02 0.99 -5.04
N ALA A 229 14.13 2.26 -5.43
CA ALA A 229 15.38 3.02 -5.38
C ALA A 229 15.66 3.70 -4.04
N ARG A 230 14.83 3.45 -3.00
CA ARG A 230 14.89 4.14 -1.70
C ARG A 230 16.29 4.20 -1.13
N ASP A 231 16.90 3.05 -0.83
CA ASP A 231 18.21 3.01 -0.17
C ASP A 231 19.31 3.69 -1.00
N HIS A 232 19.22 3.57 -2.33
CA HIS A 232 20.12 4.27 -3.25
C HIS A 232 19.95 5.78 -3.14
N ILE A 233 18.73 6.31 -3.19
CA ILE A 233 18.47 7.76 -3.08
C ILE A 233 18.89 8.29 -1.70
N PHE A 234 18.64 7.54 -0.62
CA PHE A 234 19.12 7.90 0.72
C PHE A 234 20.64 8.01 0.80
N SER A 235 21.37 7.13 0.11
CA SER A 235 22.84 7.19 0.03
C SER A 235 23.34 8.43 -0.71
N LEU A 236 22.53 8.99 -1.60
CA LEU A 236 22.86 10.14 -2.45
C LEU A 236 22.38 11.48 -1.89
N LYS A 237 21.78 11.55 -0.70
CA LYS A 237 21.19 12.78 -0.13
C LYS A 237 22.10 14.01 -0.04
N HIS A 238 23.43 13.82 -0.13
CA HIS A 238 24.42 14.89 -0.11
C HIS A 238 24.87 15.36 -1.51
N GLN A 239 24.39 14.70 -2.57
CA GLN A 239 24.71 15.08 -3.94
C GLN A 239 23.96 16.35 -4.38
N PRO A 240 24.47 17.08 -5.38
CA PRO A 240 23.79 18.23 -5.95
C PRO A 240 22.39 17.89 -6.47
N LYS A 241 21.44 18.80 -6.29
CA LYS A 241 20.03 18.65 -6.73
C LYS A 241 19.92 18.21 -8.20
N ALA A 242 20.73 18.77 -9.09
CA ALA A 242 20.70 18.43 -10.51
C ALA A 242 21.09 16.96 -10.79
N GLN A 243 22.09 16.44 -10.09
CA GLN A 243 22.50 15.04 -10.22
C GLN A 243 21.43 14.10 -9.67
N LEU A 244 20.78 14.46 -8.56
CA LEU A 244 19.66 13.70 -8.03
C LEU A 244 18.49 13.63 -9.01
N ILE A 245 18.16 14.74 -9.68
CA ILE A 245 17.11 14.76 -10.71
C ILE A 245 17.44 13.79 -11.85
N GLU A 246 18.68 13.80 -12.33
CA GLU A 246 19.13 12.93 -13.42
C GLU A 246 19.12 11.45 -13.01
N ILE A 247 19.64 11.13 -11.82
CA ILE A 247 19.67 9.76 -11.30
C ILE A 247 18.26 9.24 -11.06
N ILE A 248 17.40 10.02 -10.40
CA ILE A 248 16.02 9.59 -10.15
C ILE A 248 15.30 9.47 -11.49
N GLY A 249 15.35 10.48 -12.36
CA GLY A 249 14.62 10.48 -13.63
C GLY A 249 15.01 9.34 -14.58
N SER A 250 16.24 8.81 -14.47
CA SER A 250 16.73 7.68 -15.26
C SER A 250 16.39 6.30 -14.68
N LEU A 251 15.77 6.19 -13.50
CA LEU A 251 15.42 4.90 -12.90
C LEU A 251 14.67 3.93 -13.83
N PRO A 252 13.66 4.36 -14.63
CA PRO A 252 12.94 3.43 -15.50
C PRO A 252 13.80 2.81 -16.60
N SER A 253 14.91 3.45 -16.99
CA SER A 253 15.82 2.91 -18.01
C SER A 253 16.56 1.64 -17.56
N GLN A 254 16.55 1.35 -16.26
CA GLN A 254 17.21 0.19 -15.67
C GLN A 254 16.31 -1.05 -15.61
N LEU A 255 15.02 -0.91 -15.93
CA LEU A 255 14.06 -2.01 -15.88
C LEU A 255 14.34 -3.00 -17.02
N ALA A 256 14.51 -4.29 -16.69
CA ALA A 256 14.65 -5.37 -17.66
C ALA A 256 13.29 -6.05 -17.92
N LEU A 257 13.19 -6.78 -19.04
CA LEU A 257 11.98 -7.54 -19.41
C LEU A 257 11.60 -8.57 -18.35
N ASP A 258 12.59 -9.27 -17.79
CA ASP A 258 12.38 -10.32 -16.79
C ASP A 258 11.76 -9.79 -15.49
N ASP A 259 11.97 -8.50 -15.19
CA ASP A 259 11.51 -7.86 -13.96
C ASP A 259 10.09 -7.27 -14.07
N ILE A 260 9.47 -7.28 -15.27
CA ILE A 260 8.17 -6.60 -15.51
C ILE A 260 7.06 -7.18 -14.64
N ASN A 261 7.03 -8.50 -14.43
CA ASN A 261 5.99 -9.15 -13.63
C ASN A 261 6.06 -8.75 -12.16
N ASP A 262 7.28 -8.71 -11.60
CA ASP A 262 7.51 -8.30 -10.23
C ASP A 262 7.20 -6.80 -10.06
N PHE A 263 7.66 -5.98 -11.01
CA PHE A 263 7.35 -4.55 -11.07
C PHE A 263 5.83 -4.29 -11.10
N TRP A 264 5.11 -5.01 -11.96
CA TRP A 264 3.65 -4.90 -12.07
C TRP A 264 2.94 -5.36 -10.80
N SER A 265 3.35 -6.50 -10.25
CA SER A 265 2.78 -7.06 -9.01
C SER A 265 2.98 -6.13 -7.82
N LEU A 266 4.13 -5.46 -7.74
CA LEU A 266 4.39 -4.42 -6.73
C LEU A 266 3.47 -3.22 -6.92
N ALA A 267 3.26 -2.76 -8.15
CA ALA A 267 2.35 -1.66 -8.42
C ALA A 267 0.90 -2.02 -8.04
N GLU A 268 0.47 -3.26 -8.31
CA GLU A 268 -0.83 -3.77 -7.86
C GLU A 268 -0.94 -3.86 -6.34
N TYR A 269 0.15 -4.25 -5.65
CA TYR A 269 0.19 -4.27 -4.19
C TYR A 269 -0.08 -2.88 -3.62
N TYR A 270 0.60 -1.85 -4.12
CA TYR A 270 0.37 -0.47 -3.70
C TYR A 270 -1.01 0.05 -4.08
N ASP A 271 -1.52 -0.31 -5.25
CA ASP A 271 -2.89 0.03 -5.68
C ASP A 271 -3.95 -0.54 -4.72
N LYS A 272 -3.81 -1.82 -4.34
CA LYS A 272 -4.67 -2.52 -3.38
C LYS A 272 -4.55 -1.96 -1.96
N LYS A 273 -3.38 -1.43 -1.58
CA LYS A 273 -3.11 -0.75 -0.31
C LYS A 273 -3.48 0.74 -0.30
N THR A 274 -4.10 1.27 -1.36
CA THR A 274 -4.50 2.68 -1.45
C THR A 274 -6.01 2.87 -1.40
N PRO A 275 -6.55 3.79 -0.58
CA PRO A 275 -7.99 4.06 -0.53
C PRO A 275 -8.60 4.38 -1.90
N SER A 276 -9.69 3.68 -2.21
CA SER A 276 -10.37 3.74 -3.50
C SER A 276 -11.16 5.02 -3.71
N SER A 277 -11.62 5.67 -2.65
CA SER A 277 -12.35 6.95 -2.77
C SER A 277 -11.45 8.04 -3.32
N PHE A 278 -10.20 8.10 -2.88
CA PHE A 278 -9.21 9.04 -3.40
C PHE A 278 -9.00 8.85 -4.90
N LYS A 279 -8.71 7.61 -5.33
CA LYS A 279 -8.51 7.29 -6.76
C LYS A 279 -9.69 7.77 -7.61
N LYS A 280 -10.92 7.47 -7.19
CA LYS A 280 -12.14 7.87 -7.92
C LYS A 280 -12.36 9.39 -7.95
N ASP A 281 -12.04 10.09 -6.87
CA ASP A 281 -12.28 11.54 -6.75
C ASP A 281 -11.30 12.36 -7.60
N VAL A 282 -10.03 11.93 -7.67
CA VAL A 282 -8.99 12.66 -8.41
C VAL A 282 -8.75 12.16 -9.83
N ALA A 283 -9.03 10.88 -10.16
CA ALA A 283 -8.77 10.33 -11.49
C ALA A 283 -9.48 11.13 -12.60
N GLY A 284 -10.77 11.44 -12.43
CA GLY A 284 -11.51 12.22 -13.42
C GLY A 284 -10.84 13.57 -13.68
N TYR A 285 -10.50 14.29 -12.61
CA TYR A 285 -9.87 15.61 -12.68
C TYR A 285 -8.53 15.56 -13.42
N ILE A 286 -7.63 14.65 -13.07
CA ILE A 286 -6.27 14.61 -13.62
C ILE A 286 -6.22 14.40 -15.14
N PHE A 287 -7.14 13.59 -15.67
CA PHE A 287 -7.17 13.23 -17.09
C PHE A 287 -8.17 14.05 -17.92
N ASP A 288 -8.93 14.96 -17.31
CA ASP A 288 -9.86 15.85 -18.02
C ASP A 288 -9.57 17.32 -17.69
N SER A 289 -9.01 18.04 -18.66
CA SER A 289 -8.67 19.46 -18.55
C SER A 289 -9.87 20.38 -18.27
N LYS A 290 -11.10 19.91 -18.49
CA LYS A 290 -12.33 20.73 -18.33
C LYS A 290 -12.87 20.73 -16.90
N LEU A 291 -12.42 19.82 -16.06
CA LEU A 291 -12.91 19.71 -14.69
C LEU A 291 -12.30 20.78 -13.78
N PRO A 292 -13.06 21.27 -12.78
CA PRO A 292 -12.59 22.29 -11.86
C PRO A 292 -11.48 21.74 -10.96
N ASP A 293 -10.61 22.66 -10.52
CA ASP A 293 -9.54 22.37 -9.57
C ASP A 293 -10.06 21.66 -8.30
N LYS A 294 -9.35 20.60 -7.92
CA LYS A 294 -9.63 19.77 -6.73
C LYS A 294 -8.76 20.14 -5.53
N GLY A 295 -7.83 21.09 -5.67
CA GLY A 295 -6.95 21.54 -4.59
C GLY A 295 -5.96 20.47 -4.12
N ILE A 296 -5.50 19.59 -5.02
CA ILE A 296 -4.58 18.50 -4.66
C ILE A 296 -3.26 19.05 -4.11
N SER A 297 -2.78 20.16 -4.68
CA SER A 297 -1.61 20.90 -4.20
C SER A 297 -1.69 21.35 -2.74
N GLN A 298 -2.89 21.49 -2.17
CA GLN A 298 -3.12 21.94 -0.80
C GLN A 298 -3.33 20.78 0.20
N MET A 299 -3.34 19.53 -0.28
CA MET A 299 -3.58 18.37 0.57
C MET A 299 -2.39 18.11 1.49
N LEU A 300 -2.67 17.99 2.79
CA LEU A 300 -1.66 17.59 3.79
C LEU A 300 -1.39 16.08 3.74
N CYS A 301 -2.43 15.28 3.53
CA CYS A 301 -2.38 13.83 3.42
C CYS A 301 -3.56 13.35 2.57
N LEU A 302 -3.62 12.04 2.32
CA LEU A 302 -4.64 11.44 1.48
C LEU A 302 -6.05 11.57 2.13
N PRO A 303 -7.06 12.14 1.45
CA PRO A 303 -8.42 12.24 1.97
C PRO A 303 -9.19 10.94 1.78
N ILE A 304 -10.05 10.59 2.76
CA ILE A 304 -10.95 9.45 2.69
C ILE A 304 -12.40 9.92 2.69
N SER A 305 -13.25 9.34 1.85
CA SER A 305 -14.69 9.61 1.89
C SER A 305 -15.39 8.89 3.05
N VAL A 306 -16.46 9.49 3.55
CA VAL A 306 -17.33 8.86 4.56
C VAL A 306 -17.90 7.52 4.07
N THR A 307 -18.27 7.44 2.79
CA THR A 307 -18.79 6.21 2.19
C THR A 307 -17.78 5.07 2.21
N GLU A 308 -16.52 5.37 1.89
CA GLU A 308 -15.45 4.40 1.95
C GLU A 308 -15.23 3.97 3.40
N LEU A 309 -15.08 4.91 4.33
CA LEU A 309 -14.87 4.60 5.74
C LEU A 309 -15.96 3.66 6.28
N ILE A 310 -17.24 3.99 6.06
CA ILE A 310 -18.38 3.20 6.54
C ILE A 310 -18.43 1.83 5.87
N SER A 311 -18.20 1.73 4.56
CA SER A 311 -18.19 0.44 3.86
C SER A 311 -17.16 -0.54 4.45
N HIS A 312 -16.03 -0.03 4.94
CA HIS A 312 -14.97 -0.81 5.58
C HIS A 312 -15.24 -1.10 7.07
N THR A 313 -16.18 -0.40 7.71
CA THR A 313 -16.64 -0.75 9.07
C THR A 313 -17.57 -1.96 9.08
N ASN A 314 -18.24 -2.25 7.96
CA ASN A 314 -19.15 -3.38 7.81
C ASN A 314 -18.38 -4.68 7.49
N ARG A 315 -18.50 -5.67 8.38
CA ARG A 315 -17.70 -6.92 8.44
C ARG A 315 -17.81 -7.87 7.23
N THR A 316 -18.57 -7.52 6.19
CA THR A 316 -18.92 -8.45 5.10
C THR A 316 -17.92 -8.47 3.95
N ILE A 317 -16.94 -7.56 3.91
CA ILE A 317 -15.99 -7.45 2.80
C ILE A 317 -14.63 -7.99 3.26
N THR A 318 -14.28 -9.20 2.84
CA THR A 318 -13.09 -9.94 3.31
C THR A 318 -11.76 -9.51 2.70
N ASN A 319 -11.72 -8.45 1.87
CA ASN A 319 -10.51 -8.02 1.16
C ASN A 319 -10.37 -6.48 1.07
N SER A 320 -10.86 -5.77 2.10
CA SER A 320 -10.97 -4.32 2.10
C SER A 320 -10.01 -3.66 3.09
N LEU A 321 -9.60 -2.41 2.83
CA LEU A 321 -8.64 -1.69 3.66
C LEU A 321 -9.21 -1.43 5.06
N LYS A 322 -8.49 -1.86 6.09
CA LYS A 322 -8.94 -1.66 7.47
C LYS A 322 -8.39 -0.35 8.00
N PHE A 323 -9.29 0.54 8.43
CA PHE A 323 -8.94 1.83 9.02
C PHE A 323 -8.93 1.78 10.55
N PHE A 324 -7.91 2.38 11.15
CA PHE A 324 -7.84 2.75 12.55
C PHE A 324 -8.27 4.20 12.70
N VAL A 325 -9.49 4.40 13.19
CA VAL A 325 -10.14 5.72 13.19
C VAL A 325 -9.84 6.48 14.47
N MET A 326 -9.32 7.69 14.31
CA MET A 326 -8.99 8.60 15.40
C MET A 326 -9.93 9.79 15.37
N ASP A 327 -10.79 9.93 16.38
CA ASP A 327 -11.61 11.12 16.56
C ASP A 327 -10.78 12.18 17.29
N CYS A 328 -10.38 13.21 16.55
CA CYS A 328 -9.50 14.27 17.01
C CYS A 328 -10.23 15.44 17.70
N ARG A 329 -11.55 15.36 17.84
CA ARG A 329 -12.35 16.42 18.44
C ARG A 329 -12.13 16.47 19.96
N PRO A 330 -12.41 17.63 20.59
CA PRO A 330 -12.34 17.74 22.05
C PRO A 330 -13.19 16.69 22.75
N ALA A 331 -12.75 16.22 23.92
CA ALA A 331 -13.43 15.14 24.65
C ALA A 331 -14.93 15.44 24.92
N LYS A 332 -15.31 16.71 25.07
CA LYS A 332 -16.72 17.11 25.25
C LYS A 332 -17.58 16.80 24.03
N GLU A 333 -17.06 16.98 22.82
CA GLU A 333 -17.78 16.72 21.57
C GLU A 333 -17.81 15.23 21.24
N TYR A 334 -16.70 14.51 21.45
CA TYR A 334 -16.66 13.06 21.32
C TYR A 334 -17.73 12.36 22.16
N ASN A 335 -17.86 12.76 23.43
CA ASN A 335 -18.82 12.18 24.36
C ASN A 335 -20.29 12.50 24.05
N VAL A 336 -20.56 13.46 23.17
CA VAL A 336 -21.91 13.80 22.71
C VAL A 336 -22.36 12.92 21.54
N GLY A 337 -21.42 12.29 20.84
CA GLY A 337 -21.70 11.37 19.74
C GLY A 337 -20.45 11.15 18.89
N HIS A 338 -20.13 9.90 18.58
CA HIS A 338 -18.94 9.52 17.80
C HIS A 338 -19.17 8.24 17.01
N LEU A 339 -18.28 7.93 16.07
CA LEU A 339 -18.31 6.65 15.37
C LEU A 339 -17.93 5.52 16.34
N PRO A 340 -18.69 4.40 16.43
CA PRO A 340 -18.46 3.34 17.42
C PRO A 340 -17.06 2.74 17.43
N ILE A 341 -16.37 2.74 16.28
CA ILE A 341 -15.02 2.18 16.12
C ILE A 341 -13.91 3.23 16.32
N ALA A 342 -14.26 4.50 16.55
CA ALA A 342 -13.29 5.58 16.64
C ALA A 342 -12.74 5.74 18.06
N PHE A 343 -11.41 5.86 18.15
CA PHE A 343 -10.73 6.13 19.40
C PHE A 343 -10.58 7.64 19.62
N PRO A 344 -10.83 8.12 20.84
CA PRO A 344 -10.68 9.54 21.14
C PRO A 344 -9.20 9.90 21.25
N LEU A 345 -8.78 10.96 20.56
CA LEU A 345 -7.47 11.57 20.69
C LEU A 345 -7.63 13.08 20.69
N ASP A 346 -7.77 13.68 21.86
CA ASP A 346 -7.99 15.12 21.97
C ASP A 346 -6.80 15.89 21.39
N SER A 347 -7.03 16.56 20.26
CA SER A 347 -5.98 17.20 19.48
C SER A 347 -5.37 18.42 20.17
N THR A 348 -6.03 19.00 21.18
CA THR A 348 -5.47 20.11 21.97
C THR A 348 -4.30 19.66 22.85
N LEU A 349 -4.28 18.38 23.26
CA LEU A 349 -3.25 17.83 24.13
C LEU A 349 -1.85 17.89 23.51
N LEU A 350 -1.75 17.88 22.17
CA LEU A 350 -0.45 18.00 21.50
C LEU A 350 0.28 19.31 21.87
N LEU A 351 -0.46 20.37 22.18
CA LEU A 351 0.09 21.67 22.59
C LEU A 351 0.10 21.85 24.11
N GLU A 352 -0.92 21.34 24.80
CA GLU A 352 -1.09 21.53 26.24
C GLU A 352 -0.21 20.58 27.08
N ASP A 353 -0.13 19.31 26.69
CA ASP A 353 0.66 18.26 27.36
C ASP A 353 1.16 17.22 26.33
N PRO A 354 2.24 17.53 25.59
CA PRO A 354 2.76 16.66 24.54
C PRO A 354 3.15 15.27 25.06
N ILE A 355 3.60 15.16 26.31
CA ILE A 355 4.03 13.88 26.91
C ILE A 355 2.81 12.99 27.10
N SER A 356 1.72 13.52 27.68
CA SER A 356 0.48 12.77 27.81
C SER A 356 -0.12 12.42 26.44
N PHE A 357 -0.03 13.30 25.45
CA PHE A 357 -0.48 13.02 24.09
C PHE A 357 0.24 11.80 23.50
N TRP A 358 1.59 11.80 23.48
CA TRP A 358 2.35 10.68 22.92
C TRP A 358 2.21 9.39 23.72
N THR A 359 2.11 9.47 25.05
CA THR A 359 1.79 8.30 25.90
C THR A 359 0.44 7.69 25.51
N THR A 360 -0.55 8.53 25.19
CA THR A 360 -1.87 8.08 24.71
C THR A 360 -1.75 7.42 23.34
N VAL A 361 -0.99 8.02 22.41
CA VAL A 361 -0.73 7.45 21.08
C VAL A 361 -0.04 6.07 21.18
N GLU A 362 0.94 5.90 22.06
CA GLU A 362 1.61 4.61 22.31
C GLU A 362 0.64 3.55 22.86
N GLY A 363 -0.24 3.93 23.80
CA GLY A 363 -1.30 3.05 24.28
C GLY A 363 -2.29 2.65 23.18
N LEU A 364 -2.62 3.59 22.29
CA LEU A 364 -3.51 3.35 21.15
C LEU A 364 -2.85 2.48 20.07
N LEU A 365 -1.56 2.63 19.82
CA LEU A 365 -0.76 1.76 18.94
C LEU A 365 -0.77 0.32 19.45
N SER A 366 -0.64 0.13 20.75
CA SER A 366 -0.73 -1.19 21.38
C SER A 366 -2.14 -1.79 21.19
N CYS A 367 -3.19 -0.99 21.37
CA CYS A 367 -4.57 -1.39 21.08
C CYS A 367 -4.80 -1.73 19.60
N GLN A 368 -4.24 -0.94 18.68
CA GLN A 368 -4.33 -1.16 17.24
C GLN A 368 -3.72 -2.51 16.87
N LYS A 369 -2.48 -2.78 17.32
CA LYS A 369 -1.77 -4.04 17.07
C LYS A 369 -2.55 -5.25 17.60
N GLN A 370 -3.09 -5.14 18.81
CA GLN A 370 -3.91 -6.20 19.40
C GLN A 370 -5.18 -6.46 18.57
N ARG A 371 -5.96 -5.40 18.24
CA ARG A 371 -7.22 -5.57 17.49
C ARG A 371 -6.99 -6.03 16.06
N PHE A 372 -5.88 -5.63 15.45
CA PHE A 372 -5.46 -6.09 14.14
C PHE A 372 -5.16 -7.59 14.16
N ALA A 373 -4.36 -8.06 15.14
CA ALA A 373 -4.07 -9.48 15.34
C ALA A 373 -5.34 -10.32 15.63
N GLU A 374 -6.29 -9.76 16.39
CA GLU A 374 -7.57 -10.40 16.70
C GLU A 374 -8.61 -10.30 15.55
N GLY A 375 -8.28 -9.66 14.43
CA GLY A 375 -9.18 -9.47 13.29
C GLY A 375 -10.44 -8.65 13.60
N ARG A 376 -10.46 -7.90 14.72
CA ARG A 376 -11.63 -7.17 15.21
C ARG A 376 -11.88 -5.88 14.42
N SER A 377 -13.14 -5.48 14.31
CA SER A 377 -13.54 -4.19 13.74
C SER A 377 -12.82 -3.04 14.46
N GLY A 378 -12.23 -2.11 13.69
CA GLY A 378 -11.48 -0.97 14.20
C GLY A 378 -10.00 -1.25 14.50
N GLY A 379 -9.47 -2.45 14.24
CA GLY A 379 -8.03 -2.75 14.25
C GLY A 379 -7.45 -2.70 12.84
N GLY A 380 -7.33 -1.52 12.26
CA GLY A 380 -6.81 -1.34 10.91
C GLY A 380 -5.35 -0.92 10.84
N GLU A 381 -4.66 -1.19 9.73
CA GLU A 381 -3.29 -0.71 9.48
C GLU A 381 -3.27 0.77 9.07
N HIS A 382 -4.36 1.25 8.47
CA HIS A 382 -4.44 2.57 7.85
C HIS A 382 -4.99 3.60 8.85
N TRP A 383 -4.24 4.65 9.16
CA TRP A 383 -4.66 5.70 10.09
C TRP A 383 -5.65 6.65 9.42
N CYS A 384 -6.84 6.84 10.00
CA CYS A 384 -7.83 7.78 9.52
C CYS A 384 -8.20 8.77 10.63
N PHE A 385 -7.74 10.02 10.49
CA PHE A 385 -8.04 11.09 11.45
C PHE A 385 -9.33 11.81 11.09
N SER A 386 -10.21 12.03 12.07
CA SER A 386 -11.50 12.72 11.92
C SER A 386 -11.54 13.97 12.79
N GLY A 387 -11.68 15.13 12.16
CA GLY A 387 -11.86 16.42 12.84
C GLY A 387 -13.33 16.81 13.04
N CYS A 388 -13.58 18.09 13.34
CA CYS A 388 -14.93 18.60 13.61
C CYS A 388 -15.79 18.70 12.34
N GLY A 389 -15.24 19.19 11.23
CA GLY A 389 -16.03 19.49 10.04
C GLY A 389 -15.20 19.88 8.82
N SER A 390 -15.79 20.57 7.85
CA SER A 390 -15.09 21.05 6.65
C SER A 390 -14.37 22.38 6.90
N GLY A 391 -13.12 22.50 6.46
CA GLY A 391 -12.34 23.74 6.51
C GLY A 391 -11.11 23.69 7.43
N LEU A 392 -10.11 24.52 7.09
CA LEU A 392 -8.83 24.60 7.80
C LEU A 392 -8.98 25.07 9.26
N ASP A 393 -9.80 26.08 9.49
CA ASP A 393 -10.01 26.65 10.84
C ASP A 393 -10.67 25.65 11.80
N ALA A 394 -11.63 24.88 11.30
CA ALA A 394 -12.34 23.86 12.09
C ALA A 394 -11.46 22.66 12.46
N ASN A 395 -10.37 22.44 11.73
CA ASN A 395 -9.51 21.27 11.86
C ASN A 395 -8.05 21.62 12.17
N GLN A 396 -7.72 22.86 12.56
CA GLN A 396 -6.34 23.30 12.73
C GLN A 396 -5.53 22.36 13.64
N PHE A 397 -6.08 21.99 14.81
CA PHE A 397 -5.42 21.06 15.73
C PHE A 397 -5.32 19.63 15.16
N THR A 398 -6.34 19.17 14.43
CA THR A 398 -6.29 17.88 13.72
C THR A 398 -5.19 17.87 12.66
N HIS A 399 -5.03 18.93 11.87
CA HIS A 399 -3.93 19.07 10.91
C HIS A 399 -2.57 19.06 11.60
N MET A 400 -2.44 19.66 12.79
CA MET A 400 -1.19 19.59 13.57
C MET A 400 -0.90 18.16 14.02
N VAL A 401 -1.90 17.43 14.50
CA VAL A 401 -1.77 16.01 14.85
C VAL A 401 -1.35 15.18 13.64
N VAL A 402 -2.04 15.33 12.51
CA VAL A 402 -1.69 14.64 11.26
C VAL A 402 -0.25 14.96 10.84
N SER A 403 0.14 16.23 10.90
CA SER A 403 1.51 16.67 10.59
C SER A 403 2.54 16.03 11.51
N ALA A 404 2.24 15.89 12.80
CA ALA A 404 3.12 15.25 13.77
C ALA A 404 3.31 13.74 13.50
N PHE A 405 2.27 13.06 13.02
CA PHE A 405 2.37 11.66 12.58
C PHE A 405 3.21 11.54 11.31
N LEU A 406 3.01 12.41 10.31
CA LEU A 406 3.81 12.42 9.08
C LEU A 406 5.30 12.73 9.36
N GLN A 407 5.59 13.63 10.29
CA GLN A 407 6.96 13.94 10.74
C GLN A 407 7.64 12.77 11.44
N LYS A 408 6.87 11.90 12.11
CA LYS A 408 7.37 10.65 12.69
C LYS A 408 7.31 9.47 11.71
N HIS A 409 7.03 9.74 10.44
CA HIS A 409 7.03 8.75 9.36
C HIS A 409 6.04 7.59 9.55
N TYR A 410 4.90 7.85 10.21
CA TYR A 410 3.82 6.85 10.26
C TYR A 410 3.27 6.61 8.85
N LEU A 411 3.21 5.32 8.46
CA LEU A 411 2.63 4.90 7.18
C LEU A 411 1.12 5.08 7.16
N TYR A 412 0.56 5.20 5.95
CA TYR A 412 -0.88 5.14 5.70
C TYR A 412 -1.72 6.19 6.45
N VAL A 413 -1.14 7.36 6.65
CA VAL A 413 -1.81 8.49 7.31
C VAL A 413 -2.79 9.16 6.35
N SER A 414 -4.05 9.21 6.75
CA SER A 414 -5.15 9.84 6.00
C SER A 414 -6.08 10.63 6.89
N MET A 415 -6.94 11.45 6.28
CA MET A 415 -7.92 12.26 6.98
C MET A 415 -9.31 12.09 6.38
N LEU A 416 -10.33 11.98 7.23
CA LEU A 416 -11.72 11.90 6.81
C LEU A 416 -12.16 13.23 6.22
N ASN A 417 -12.53 13.22 4.94
CA ASN A 417 -12.98 14.42 4.24
C ASN A 417 -14.30 14.93 4.86
N GLY A 418 -14.29 16.19 5.29
CA GLY A 418 -15.40 16.82 6.00
C GLY A 418 -15.62 16.38 7.46
N GLY A 419 -14.75 15.52 8.01
CA GLY A 419 -14.73 15.14 9.42
C GLY A 419 -16.05 14.60 9.97
N TYR A 420 -16.31 14.86 11.26
CA TYR A 420 -17.55 14.44 11.93
C TYR A 420 -18.80 15.05 11.31
N GLN A 421 -18.73 16.28 10.80
CA GLN A 421 -19.87 16.90 10.10
C GLN A 421 -20.34 16.05 8.92
N ALA A 422 -19.44 15.68 8.00
CA ALA A 422 -19.81 14.86 6.85
C ALA A 422 -20.28 13.45 7.27
N LEU A 423 -19.70 12.90 8.33
CA LEU A 423 -20.14 11.63 8.92
C LEU A 423 -21.58 11.73 9.45
N HIS A 424 -21.89 12.80 10.19
CA HIS A 424 -23.20 13.07 10.76
C HIS A 424 -24.26 13.27 9.66
N GLU A 425 -23.95 14.09 8.65
CA GLU A 425 -24.80 14.33 7.48
C GLU A 425 -25.11 13.01 6.74
N HIS A 426 -24.13 12.12 6.61
CA HIS A 426 -24.33 10.81 5.97
C HIS A 426 -25.32 9.93 6.74
N PHE A 427 -25.18 9.82 8.06
CA PHE A 427 -26.08 9.02 8.89
C PHE A 427 -27.49 9.62 8.95
N GLU A 428 -27.60 10.96 9.03
CA GLU A 428 -28.89 11.67 9.01
C GLU A 428 -29.61 11.46 7.67
N LYS A 429 -28.92 11.65 6.55
CA LYS A 429 -29.50 11.51 5.20
C LYS A 429 -29.96 10.09 4.90
N ASN A 430 -29.22 9.09 5.36
CA ASN A 430 -29.56 7.68 5.14
C ASN A 430 -30.51 7.11 6.21
N ASN A 431 -30.85 7.92 7.23
CA ASN A 431 -31.70 7.53 8.36
C ASN A 431 -31.18 6.27 9.08
N ILE A 432 -29.86 6.17 9.23
CA ILE A 432 -29.16 5.04 9.87
C ILE A 432 -28.71 5.49 11.27
N ASP A 433 -29.04 4.71 12.29
CA ASP A 433 -28.48 4.92 13.63
C ASP A 433 -27.08 4.31 13.71
N GLY A 434 -26.08 5.14 13.40
CA GLY A 434 -24.67 4.71 13.30
C GLY A 434 -23.72 5.38 14.28
N LEU A 435 -24.20 6.30 15.11
CA LEU A 435 -23.38 7.07 16.06
C LEU A 435 -23.57 6.56 17.50
N SER A 436 -22.46 6.26 18.19
CA SER A 436 -22.48 5.83 19.58
C SER A 436 -22.72 7.00 20.53
N GLY A 437 -23.67 6.83 21.46
CA GLY A 437 -23.95 7.79 22.53
C GLY A 437 -24.47 9.15 22.04
N HIS A 438 -25.04 9.21 20.83
CA HIS A 438 -25.43 10.46 20.18
C HIS A 438 -26.59 11.18 20.90
N ASP A 439 -26.31 12.33 21.50
CA ASP A 439 -27.29 13.22 22.12
C ASP A 439 -27.61 14.41 21.19
N ARG A 440 -28.78 14.35 20.56
CA ARG A 440 -29.27 15.38 19.62
C ARG A 440 -29.38 16.77 20.25
N ASN A 441 -29.61 16.87 21.56
CA ASN A 441 -29.79 18.16 22.24
C ASN A 441 -28.46 18.85 22.58
N ARG A 442 -27.36 18.11 22.51
CA ARG A 442 -26.01 18.61 22.82
C ARG A 442 -25.10 18.59 21.60
N CYS A 443 -25.49 17.90 20.53
CA CYS A 443 -24.72 17.77 19.30
C CYS A 443 -24.72 19.08 18.51
N SER A 444 -23.52 19.62 18.27
CA SER A 444 -23.34 20.88 17.52
C SER A 444 -24.00 20.83 16.14
N GLN A 445 -23.90 19.69 15.45
CA GLN A 445 -24.46 19.51 14.10
C GLN A 445 -26.01 19.42 14.11
N CYS A 446 -26.61 18.78 15.12
CA CYS A 446 -28.07 18.77 15.28
C CYS A 446 -28.63 20.15 15.63
N LEU A 447 -27.92 20.89 16.48
CA LEU A 447 -28.30 22.23 16.90
C LEU A 447 -28.15 23.25 15.76
N SER A 448 -27.23 23.06 14.83
CA SER A 448 -27.11 23.90 13.64
C SER A 448 -28.16 23.58 12.56
N ASN A 449 -28.64 22.33 12.48
CA ASN A 449 -29.65 21.89 11.51
C ASN A 449 -31.10 22.22 11.90
N THR A 450 -31.36 22.82 13.07
CA THR A 450 -32.70 23.32 13.40
C THR A 450 -33.05 24.53 12.53
N ASN A 451 -33.64 24.26 11.36
CA ASN A 451 -34.35 25.28 10.60
C ASN A 451 -35.42 25.94 11.49
N PRO A 452 -35.47 27.29 11.58
CA PRO A 452 -36.47 28.01 12.38
C PRO A 452 -37.91 27.95 11.84
N ASN A 453 -38.24 26.98 10.98
CA ASN A 453 -39.53 26.91 10.26
C ASN A 453 -40.36 25.64 10.53
N LYS A 454 -40.17 24.98 11.68
CA LYS A 454 -41.12 23.97 12.19
C LYS A 454 -41.51 24.23 13.65
N GLU A 455 -42.02 25.43 13.93
CA GLU A 455 -42.89 25.64 15.09
C GLU A 455 -44.20 26.29 14.64
N ARG A 456 -45.22 25.45 14.46
CA ARG A 456 -46.60 25.85 14.75
C ARG A 456 -47.13 24.91 15.81
N LEU A 457 -47.54 25.53 16.91
CA LEU A 457 -48.28 25.02 18.07
C LEU A 457 -47.46 24.39 19.20
N ALA A 458 -46.87 25.25 20.05
CA ALA A 458 -47.39 25.45 21.40
C ALA A 458 -46.75 26.70 22.02
N GLN A 459 -47.49 27.82 22.03
CA GLN A 459 -47.18 28.98 22.84
C GLN A 459 -47.29 28.61 24.32
N THR A 460 -46.22 28.79 25.09
CA THR A 460 -46.31 29.43 26.41
C THR A 460 -44.97 30.07 26.79
N ASN A 461 -44.94 31.40 26.69
CA ASN A 461 -44.32 32.40 27.57
C ASN A 461 -42.84 32.30 28.00
N SER A 462 -42.06 33.23 27.41
CA SER A 462 -41.45 34.39 28.09
C SER A 462 -40.05 34.27 28.72
N THR A 463 -39.12 34.99 28.07
CA THR A 463 -38.11 35.93 28.62
C THR A 463 -36.96 35.39 29.47
N ASN A 464 -35.77 35.20 28.87
CA ASN A 464 -34.69 36.21 28.87
C ASN A 464 -33.34 35.58 28.44
N GLU A 465 -33.01 35.71 27.17
CA GLU A 465 -31.64 35.79 26.68
C GLU A 465 -31.09 37.19 26.98
N MET A 466 -30.34 37.36 28.07
CA MET A 466 -29.37 38.45 28.25
C MET A 466 -28.41 38.11 29.40
N PHE A 467 -27.57 37.08 29.26
CA PHE A 467 -26.32 36.96 30.05
C PHE A 467 -25.30 36.11 29.28
N SER A 468 -24.96 36.56 28.07
CA SER A 468 -23.68 36.28 27.46
C SER A 468 -22.69 37.37 27.91
N LYS A 469 -21.53 36.95 28.44
CA LYS A 469 -20.39 37.77 28.92
C LYS A 469 -20.46 38.28 30.37
N LEU A 470 -20.23 37.36 31.32
CA LEU A 470 -19.28 37.57 32.43
C LEU A 470 -19.07 36.23 33.16
N GLY A 471 -17.83 35.72 33.22
CA GLY A 471 -17.53 34.50 33.98
C GLY A 471 -16.33 33.68 33.49
N VAL A 472 -15.24 34.34 33.12
CA VAL A 472 -13.93 33.68 33.07
C VAL A 472 -13.44 33.49 34.51
N ALA A 473 -12.85 32.31 34.75
CA ALA A 473 -12.28 31.79 35.99
C ALA A 473 -13.28 31.09 36.94
N MET A 474 -13.24 29.74 36.97
CA MET A 474 -12.85 28.95 38.15
C MET A 474 -13.09 27.43 37.96
N ARG A 475 -11.98 26.67 38.05
CA ARG A 475 -11.84 25.24 38.44
C ARG A 475 -12.27 24.13 37.46
N SER A 476 -11.27 23.74 36.67
CA SER A 476 -10.75 22.37 36.52
C SER A 476 -11.41 21.27 37.37
N LYS A 477 -12.02 20.31 36.69
CA LYS A 477 -12.13 18.90 37.10
C LYS A 477 -11.75 18.00 35.92
N SER A 478 -10.46 18.00 35.61
CA SER A 478 -9.81 16.97 34.81
C SER A 478 -9.59 15.76 35.71
N PHE A 479 -10.61 14.94 35.97
CA PHE A 479 -10.43 13.69 36.73
C PHE A 479 -11.61 12.72 36.52
N GLU A 480 -11.87 12.31 35.27
CA GLU A 480 -12.79 11.19 35.02
C GLU A 480 -12.52 10.39 33.73
N VAL A 481 -11.39 10.63 33.06
CA VAL A 481 -10.95 9.87 31.87
C VAL A 481 -9.87 8.83 32.22
N LYS A 482 -9.05 9.08 33.27
CA LYS A 482 -8.12 8.08 33.80
C LYS A 482 -8.82 6.84 34.34
N GLY A 483 -10.03 6.99 34.90
CA GLY A 483 -10.80 5.87 35.47
C GLY A 483 -11.28 4.91 34.39
N LYS A 484 -11.99 5.39 33.36
CA LYS A 484 -12.56 4.53 32.32
C LYS A 484 -11.52 3.84 31.44
N LEU A 485 -10.37 4.47 31.21
CA LEU A 485 -9.29 3.90 30.41
C LEU A 485 -8.46 2.88 31.22
N MET A 486 -8.20 3.14 32.50
CA MET A 486 -7.58 2.15 33.40
C MET A 486 -8.53 0.99 33.72
N ASP A 487 -9.83 1.22 33.83
CA ASP A 487 -10.83 0.16 34.05
C ASP A 487 -10.97 -0.73 32.81
N PHE A 488 -10.82 -0.18 31.59
CA PHE A 488 -10.78 -0.98 30.36
C PHE A 488 -9.50 -1.82 30.24
N LEU A 489 -8.34 -1.26 30.63
CA LEU A 489 -7.06 -1.97 30.66
C LEU A 489 -7.00 -3.02 31.78
N SER A 490 -7.68 -2.78 32.91
CA SER A 490 -7.68 -3.66 34.08
C SER A 490 -8.76 -4.76 34.01
N SER A 491 -9.87 -4.53 33.29
CA SER A 491 -10.99 -5.48 33.24
C SER A 491 -10.77 -6.68 32.32
N ASN A 492 -9.66 -6.72 31.56
CA ASN A 492 -9.38 -7.83 30.67
C ASN A 492 -8.36 -8.85 31.22
N ASN A 493 -7.92 -8.68 32.48
CA ASN A 493 -6.85 -9.48 33.10
C ASN A 493 -7.28 -10.32 34.32
N ASN A 494 -8.57 -10.62 34.52
CA ASN A 494 -8.96 -11.56 35.59
C ASN A 494 -10.21 -12.38 35.27
N SER A 495 -9.99 -13.62 34.83
CA SER A 495 -10.93 -14.72 35.03
C SER A 495 -10.24 -15.82 35.85
N THR A 496 -10.49 -15.83 37.16
CA THR A 496 -10.85 -17.06 37.92
C THR A 496 -11.10 -16.70 39.39
N LYS A 497 -12.30 -17.05 39.87
CA LYS A 497 -12.68 -17.01 41.28
C LYS A 497 -11.91 -18.07 42.07
N LYS A 498 -11.46 -17.73 43.29
CA LYS A 498 -11.56 -18.62 44.46
C LYS A 498 -11.57 -17.82 45.77
N GLU A 499 -12.56 -18.13 46.59
CA GLU A 499 -12.78 -17.71 47.96
C GLU A 499 -11.77 -18.33 48.95
N LYS A 500 -11.19 -17.52 49.87
CA LYS A 500 -11.37 -17.56 51.35
C LYS A 500 -10.16 -17.07 52.18
N THR A 501 -10.53 -16.30 53.21
CA THR A 501 -10.00 -16.16 54.59
C THR A 501 -8.76 -15.29 54.94
N ASN A 502 -9.08 -14.16 55.59
CA ASN A 502 -8.55 -13.58 56.85
C ASN A 502 -7.04 -13.52 57.14
N GLY A 503 -6.53 -12.31 57.40
CA GLY A 503 -5.37 -12.12 58.29
C GLY A 503 -4.58 -10.79 58.19
N SER A 504 -4.98 -9.80 58.99
CA SER A 504 -4.17 -8.71 59.61
C SER A 504 -3.06 -7.93 58.86
N SER A 505 -3.36 -6.64 58.60
CA SER A 505 -2.64 -5.41 59.03
C SER A 505 -1.18 -5.49 59.52
N LYS A 506 -0.28 -4.71 58.90
CA LYS A 506 0.54 -3.62 59.52
C LYS A 506 1.41 -2.87 58.48
N ARG A 507 2.05 -1.79 58.93
CA ARG A 507 2.27 -0.48 58.28
C ARG A 507 3.77 -0.10 58.15
N TYR A 508 4.08 0.67 57.09
CA TYR A 508 5.03 1.80 56.92
C TYR A 508 6.57 1.65 57.05
N ARG A 509 7.23 2.30 56.06
CA ARG A 509 8.35 3.30 56.12
C ARG A 509 9.80 2.89 55.75
N ASN A 510 10.30 3.67 54.77
CA ASN A 510 11.62 4.31 54.65
C ASN A 510 12.80 3.66 53.87
N MET A 511 13.19 4.40 52.82
CA MET A 511 14.53 4.72 52.28
C MET A 511 15.32 3.74 51.39
N ALA A 512 15.66 4.25 50.19
CA ALA A 512 16.65 3.81 49.19
C ALA A 512 18.11 4.13 49.65
N PRO A 513 19.24 3.65 49.05
CA PRO A 513 19.53 3.70 47.59
C PRO A 513 20.47 2.60 46.98
N VAL A 514 20.44 2.52 45.63
CA VAL A 514 21.58 2.44 44.67
C VAL A 514 22.78 1.50 44.99
N PHE A 515 22.94 0.49 44.13
CA PHE A 515 24.05 -0.47 43.93
C PHE A 515 24.33 -1.53 45.03
N ALA A 516 23.75 -2.71 44.83
CA ALA A 516 24.42 -3.99 45.06
C ALA A 516 23.97 -4.96 43.95
N ILE A 517 24.91 -5.36 43.12
CA ILE A 517 24.82 -6.49 42.18
C ILE A 517 25.29 -7.70 42.99
N ASP A 518 24.44 -8.73 43.15
CA ASP A 518 24.67 -10.08 42.63
C ASP A 518 23.67 -11.13 43.17
N GLU A 519 23.35 -12.06 42.26
CA GLU A 519 22.92 -13.44 42.44
C GLU A 519 21.45 -13.76 42.81
N ASP A 520 20.68 -13.91 41.73
CA ASP A 520 20.00 -15.14 41.29
C ASP A 520 18.71 -15.70 41.96
N ASP A 521 17.78 -15.92 41.03
CA ASP A 521 16.76 -16.96 40.88
C ASP A 521 15.46 -16.92 41.67
N ASN A 522 14.36 -16.69 40.93
CA ASN A 522 13.51 -17.80 40.45
C ASN A 522 12.44 -17.28 39.47
N ASN A 523 12.73 -17.39 38.17
CA ASN A 523 11.79 -17.77 37.10
C ASN A 523 12.59 -18.25 35.87
N GLN A 524 13.63 -19.04 36.15
CA GLN A 524 14.25 -19.96 35.22
C GLN A 524 13.32 -21.18 35.13
N ASP A 525 12.58 -21.33 34.04
CA ASP A 525 12.02 -22.64 33.66
C ASP A 525 11.83 -22.78 32.14
N SER A 526 12.40 -21.88 31.34
CA SER A 526 12.35 -22.02 29.87
C SER A 526 13.58 -21.53 29.10
N GLU A 527 14.46 -20.72 29.69
CA GLU A 527 15.71 -20.26 29.03
C GLU A 527 16.93 -21.12 29.42
N ASP A 528 16.95 -21.74 30.60
CA ASP A 528 18.09 -22.52 31.11
C ASP A 528 18.30 -23.90 30.48
N GLU A 529 17.27 -24.49 29.85
CA GLU A 529 17.40 -25.83 29.26
C GLU A 529 18.13 -25.86 27.91
N LEU A 530 18.28 -24.70 27.26
CA LEU A 530 18.93 -24.53 25.95
C LEU A 530 20.44 -24.31 26.07
N ASP A 531 20.89 -23.55 27.09
CA ASP A 531 22.31 -23.26 27.31
C ASP A 531 23.13 -24.46 27.79
N PHE A 532 22.48 -25.48 28.38
CA PHE A 532 23.16 -26.72 28.79
C PHE A 532 23.48 -27.65 27.60
N ALA A 533 22.76 -27.53 26.49
CA ALA A 533 22.94 -28.41 25.31
C ALA A 533 24.01 -27.90 24.34
N THR A 534 24.17 -26.59 24.23
CA THR A 534 25.17 -25.93 23.36
C THR A 534 26.60 -26.13 23.83
N HIS A 535 26.84 -26.37 25.12
CA HIS A 535 28.21 -26.47 25.65
C HIS A 535 28.81 -27.87 25.74
N ASN A 536 28.05 -28.98 25.64
CA ASN A 536 28.58 -30.37 25.54
C ASN A 536 27.53 -31.44 25.18
N GLY A 537 26.41 -31.09 24.53
CA GLY A 537 25.31 -32.02 24.28
C GLY A 537 25.61 -33.07 23.20
N SER A 538 25.56 -34.34 23.57
CA SER A 538 25.50 -35.44 22.60
C SER A 538 24.09 -35.52 21.99
N LEU A 539 23.99 -35.69 20.67
CA LEU A 539 22.71 -35.87 19.95
C LEU A 539 21.84 -36.97 20.59
N SER A 540 22.50 -38.04 21.08
CA SER A 540 21.84 -39.14 21.79
C SER A 540 21.15 -38.73 23.10
N MET A 541 21.66 -37.72 23.81
CA MET A 541 21.01 -37.19 25.02
C MET A 541 19.80 -36.31 24.69
N LEU A 542 19.86 -35.53 23.60
CA LEU A 542 18.74 -34.69 23.15
C LEU A 542 17.53 -35.55 22.73
N LEU A 543 17.78 -36.62 21.96
CA LEU A 543 16.73 -37.53 21.48
C LEU A 543 16.13 -38.39 22.60
N ASN A 544 16.87 -38.63 23.68
CA ASN A 544 16.38 -39.40 24.84
C ASN A 544 15.57 -38.55 25.84
N LYS A 545 15.39 -37.24 25.61
CA LYS A 545 14.51 -36.41 26.45
C LYS A 545 13.05 -36.82 26.25
N SER A 546 12.28 -36.91 27.34
CA SER A 546 10.89 -37.40 27.37
C SER A 546 9.85 -36.55 26.61
N ASN A 547 10.28 -35.50 25.92
CA ASN A 547 9.43 -34.49 25.29
C ASN A 547 9.54 -34.47 23.74
N VAL A 548 10.32 -35.38 23.15
CA VAL A 548 10.45 -35.52 21.68
C VAL A 548 9.31 -36.38 21.13
N ILE A 549 8.55 -35.81 20.18
CA ILE A 549 7.42 -36.48 19.52
C ILE A 549 7.90 -37.22 18.27
N ALA A 550 8.74 -36.57 17.47
CA ALA A 550 9.33 -37.14 16.27
C ALA A 550 10.69 -36.52 15.99
N SER A 551 11.55 -37.27 15.28
CA SER A 551 12.80 -36.72 14.73
C SER A 551 13.00 -37.21 13.30
N PHE A 552 13.50 -36.34 12.45
CA PHE A 552 13.74 -36.61 11.04
C PHE A 552 15.19 -36.26 10.69
N ASP A 553 15.89 -37.16 10.02
CA ASP A 553 17.19 -36.84 9.43
C ASP A 553 17.00 -35.84 8.31
N CYS A 554 17.81 -34.78 8.28
CA CYS A 554 17.73 -33.75 7.26
C CYS A 554 19.11 -33.20 6.89
N GLN A 555 19.18 -32.52 5.76
CA GLN A 555 20.29 -31.64 5.43
C GLN A 555 19.76 -30.21 5.37
N HIS A 556 20.27 -29.35 6.26
CA HIS A 556 19.94 -27.94 6.27
C HIS A 556 20.71 -27.21 5.18
N ILE A 557 20.04 -26.34 4.44
CA ILE A 557 20.64 -25.50 3.41
C ILE A 557 20.79 -24.10 3.98
N ASN A 558 22.02 -23.70 4.31
CA ASN A 558 22.27 -22.36 4.85
C ASN A 558 22.09 -21.28 3.76
N ASN A 559 22.16 -20.00 4.17
CA ASN A 559 22.02 -18.84 3.26
C ASN A 559 23.05 -18.80 2.13
N GLU A 560 24.20 -19.47 2.29
CA GLU A 560 25.27 -19.58 1.29
C GLU A 560 25.08 -20.79 0.35
N GLY A 561 24.01 -21.57 0.54
CA GLY A 561 23.68 -22.75 -0.29
C GLY A 561 24.46 -24.02 0.06
N THR A 562 25.18 -24.04 1.18
CA THR A 562 25.92 -25.22 1.64
C THR A 562 25.01 -26.19 2.40
N LEU A 563 25.26 -27.49 2.22
CA LEU A 563 24.49 -28.57 2.84
C LEU A 563 25.14 -29.00 4.15
N ILE A 564 24.42 -28.79 5.26
CA ILE A 564 24.86 -29.15 6.60
C ILE A 564 24.02 -30.34 7.09
N PRO A 565 24.63 -31.49 7.43
CA PRO A 565 23.87 -32.62 7.96
C PRO A 565 23.28 -32.27 9.33
N GLY A 566 22.04 -32.71 9.58
CA GLY A 566 21.33 -32.38 10.80
C GLY A 566 20.13 -33.28 11.08
N LYS A 567 19.41 -32.95 12.15
CA LYS A 567 18.11 -33.53 12.48
C LYS A 567 17.11 -32.43 12.78
N LEU A 568 15.89 -32.64 12.30
CA LEU A 568 14.72 -31.86 12.67
C LEU A 568 13.98 -32.59 13.79
N VAL A 569 13.92 -32.00 14.97
CA VAL A 569 13.35 -32.60 16.19
C VAL A 569 12.07 -31.84 16.56
N LEU A 570 10.95 -32.56 16.59
CA LEU A 570 9.64 -32.01 16.92
C LEU A 570 9.29 -32.30 18.38
N THR A 571 8.95 -31.27 19.14
CA THR A 571 8.45 -31.36 20.52
C THR A 571 6.98 -30.97 20.59
N LYS A 572 6.40 -30.95 21.80
CA LYS A 572 4.99 -30.55 22.01
C LYS A 572 4.67 -29.13 21.54
N ASN A 573 5.64 -28.23 21.66
CA ASN A 573 5.44 -26.78 21.50
C ASN A 573 6.45 -26.13 20.54
N SER A 574 7.50 -26.84 20.12
CA SER A 574 8.56 -26.28 19.28
C SER A 574 9.12 -27.25 18.26
N LEU A 575 9.69 -26.69 17.20
CA LEU A 575 10.47 -27.36 16.17
C LEU A 575 11.94 -26.96 16.36
N VAL A 576 12.78 -27.94 16.71
CA VAL A 576 14.20 -27.74 16.98
C VAL A 576 15.02 -28.25 15.79
N ILE A 577 15.87 -27.38 15.26
CA ILE A 577 16.80 -27.67 14.18
C ILE A 577 18.16 -27.94 14.82
N VAL A 578 18.74 -29.11 14.54
CA VAL A 578 20.02 -29.54 15.10
C VAL A 578 20.99 -29.79 13.95
N GLU A 579 22.03 -28.98 13.84
CA GLU A 579 23.12 -29.21 12.89
C GLU A 579 24.23 -30.03 13.57
N VAL A 580 24.78 -31.02 12.88
CA VAL A 580 25.82 -31.91 13.41
C VAL A 580 27.13 -31.80 12.63
N ASP A 581 28.24 -32.15 13.28
CA ASP A 581 29.55 -32.16 12.65
C ASP A 581 29.59 -33.24 11.54
N PRO A 582 29.98 -32.90 10.29
CA PRO A 582 30.14 -33.89 9.22
C PRO A 582 31.09 -35.04 9.56
N LYS A 583 32.01 -34.87 10.52
CA LYS A 583 32.99 -35.88 10.94
C LYS A 583 32.53 -36.71 12.16
N ASP A 584 31.62 -36.19 12.97
CA ASP A 584 31.05 -36.87 14.13
C ASP A 584 29.56 -36.53 14.27
N SER A 585 28.72 -37.44 13.78
CA SER A 585 27.26 -37.28 13.77
C SER A 585 26.63 -37.18 15.17
N ASN A 586 27.39 -37.44 16.24
CA ASN A 586 26.90 -37.35 17.60
C ASN A 586 27.24 -36.02 18.29
N LYS A 587 28.02 -35.16 17.62
CA LYS A 587 28.42 -33.83 18.10
C LYS A 587 27.57 -32.75 17.43
N ILE A 588 26.93 -31.91 18.24
CA ILE A 588 26.07 -30.81 17.80
C ILE A 588 26.94 -29.58 17.48
N CYS A 589 26.76 -28.98 16.32
CA CYS A 589 27.44 -27.75 15.87
C CYS A 589 26.62 -26.50 16.14
N SER A 590 25.31 -26.58 15.90
CA SER A 590 24.37 -25.50 16.19
C SER A 590 22.99 -26.07 16.53
N LEU A 591 22.22 -25.31 17.29
CA LEU A 591 20.87 -25.67 17.69
C LEU A 591 20.00 -24.42 17.65
N VAL A 592 18.94 -24.47 16.84
CA VAL A 592 17.97 -23.37 16.68
C VAL A 592 16.58 -23.89 17.05
N ASN A 593 15.83 -23.12 17.84
CA ASN A 593 14.53 -23.53 18.35
C ASN A 593 13.44 -22.56 17.90
N HIS A 594 12.47 -23.04 17.12
CA HIS A 594 11.32 -22.26 16.68
C HIS A 594 10.04 -22.74 17.37
N SER A 595 9.24 -21.81 17.90
CA SER A 595 7.90 -22.15 18.40
C SER A 595 7.00 -22.61 17.26
N LEU A 596 6.13 -23.60 17.50
CA LEU A 596 5.21 -24.05 16.45
C LEU A 596 4.25 -22.95 15.99
N GLY A 597 3.91 -22.01 16.88
CA GLY A 597 3.05 -20.86 16.55
C GLY A 597 3.72 -19.82 15.65
N THR A 598 5.05 -19.88 15.46
CA THR A 598 5.74 -18.97 14.54
C THR A 598 5.81 -19.51 13.11
N ILE A 599 5.43 -20.76 12.84
CA ILE A 599 5.47 -21.32 11.48
C ILE A 599 4.24 -20.82 10.70
N LEU A 600 4.47 -19.96 9.70
CA LEU A 600 3.42 -19.42 8.83
C LEU A 600 3.06 -20.38 7.69
N ASN A 601 4.07 -20.98 7.07
CA ASN A 601 3.88 -21.81 5.90
C ASN A 601 4.92 -22.93 5.82
N ILE A 602 4.49 -24.07 5.28
CA ILE A 602 5.34 -25.21 4.98
C ILE A 602 5.20 -25.49 3.48
N LYS A 603 6.23 -25.15 2.71
CA LYS A 603 6.22 -25.33 1.25
C LYS A 603 6.96 -26.60 0.86
N CYS A 604 6.35 -27.36 -0.05
CA CYS A 604 6.95 -28.53 -0.68
C CYS A 604 6.78 -28.39 -2.21
N ARG A 605 7.89 -28.44 -2.98
CA ARG A 605 7.83 -28.25 -4.43
C ARG A 605 7.51 -29.56 -5.15
N LYS A 606 6.51 -29.56 -6.05
CA LYS A 606 6.10 -30.76 -6.83
C LYS A 606 7.26 -31.44 -7.59
N LYS A 607 8.19 -30.64 -8.13
CA LYS A 607 9.38 -31.14 -8.88
C LYS A 607 10.50 -31.68 -7.98
N ARG A 608 10.55 -31.30 -6.69
CA ARG A 608 11.53 -31.75 -5.68
C ARG A 608 10.84 -31.93 -4.32
N PRO A 609 10.15 -33.05 -4.11
CA PRO A 609 9.37 -33.28 -2.90
C PRO A 609 10.26 -33.43 -1.66
N ASP A 610 11.54 -33.76 -1.85
CA ASP A 610 12.55 -33.86 -0.81
C ASP A 610 12.93 -32.51 -0.20
N LEU A 611 12.68 -31.40 -0.89
CA LEU A 611 12.92 -30.05 -0.40
C LEU A 611 11.69 -29.48 0.34
N ILE A 612 11.84 -29.29 1.64
CA ILE A 612 10.84 -28.68 2.51
C ILE A 612 11.35 -27.32 2.98
N ILE A 613 10.48 -26.32 2.93
CA ILE A 613 10.78 -24.96 3.32
C ILE A 613 9.82 -24.54 4.43
N PHE A 614 10.36 -24.09 5.56
CA PHE A 614 9.61 -23.50 6.67
C PHE A 614 9.75 -21.98 6.62
N GLU A 615 8.63 -21.27 6.63
CA GLU A 615 8.59 -19.81 6.69
C GLU A 615 8.03 -19.38 8.05
N TYR A 616 8.75 -18.50 8.75
CA TYR A 616 8.38 -18.08 10.11
C TYR A 616 7.81 -16.65 10.16
N SER A 617 6.99 -16.36 11.18
CA SER A 617 6.47 -15.03 11.48
C SER A 617 7.46 -14.23 12.34
N GLY A 618 7.88 -13.06 11.84
CA GLY A 618 8.86 -12.20 12.53
C GLY A 618 9.26 -10.98 11.69
N ALA A 619 9.97 -10.03 12.32
CA ALA A 619 10.46 -8.81 11.66
C ALA A 619 11.52 -9.11 10.58
N ASN A 620 12.28 -10.20 10.76
CA ASN A 620 13.05 -10.85 9.71
C ASN A 620 12.27 -12.10 9.31
N LYS A 621 11.85 -12.21 8.05
CA LYS A 621 11.25 -13.45 7.52
C LYS A 621 12.35 -14.50 7.42
N ASP A 622 12.62 -15.19 8.52
CA ASP A 622 13.54 -16.32 8.52
C ASP A 622 12.91 -17.46 7.71
N ILE A 623 13.71 -18.02 6.79
CA ILE A 623 13.30 -19.10 5.89
C ILE A 623 14.33 -20.21 6.01
N ASP A 624 13.93 -21.34 6.56
CA ASP A 624 14.79 -22.51 6.63
C ASP A 624 14.43 -23.52 5.55
N ARG A 625 15.46 -24.04 4.89
CA ARG A 625 15.34 -24.95 3.75
C ARG A 625 16.01 -26.28 4.09
N PHE A 626 15.27 -27.37 3.97
CA PHE A 626 15.75 -28.71 4.33
C PHE A 626 15.55 -29.72 3.21
N LEU A 627 16.54 -30.59 3.02
CA LEU A 627 16.36 -31.85 2.31
C LEU A 627 16.03 -32.94 3.31
N ILE A 628 14.83 -33.52 3.23
CA ILE A 628 14.34 -34.55 4.14
C ILE A 628 14.03 -35.83 3.34
N PRO A 629 14.63 -37.00 3.66
CA PRO A 629 14.43 -38.24 2.91
C PRO A 629 12.98 -38.76 2.91
N GLN A 630 12.20 -38.46 3.95
CA GLN A 630 10.78 -38.82 4.07
C GLN A 630 9.91 -37.56 4.20
N PRO A 631 9.78 -36.76 3.14
CA PRO A 631 9.24 -35.41 3.25
C PRO A 631 7.76 -35.41 3.60
N GLN A 632 6.95 -36.27 2.96
CA GLN A 632 5.50 -36.37 3.23
C GLN A 632 5.21 -36.74 4.69
N LYS A 633 5.92 -37.74 5.23
CA LYS A 633 5.76 -38.15 6.62
C LYS A 633 6.16 -37.04 7.59
N ALA A 634 7.22 -36.30 7.27
CA ALA A 634 7.68 -35.19 8.08
C ALA A 634 6.67 -34.03 8.07
N THR A 635 6.19 -33.62 6.89
CA THR A 635 5.19 -32.54 6.77
C THR A 635 3.88 -32.90 7.43
N ASP A 636 3.39 -34.14 7.31
CA ASP A 636 2.13 -34.56 7.90
C ASP A 636 2.18 -34.51 9.43
N ILE A 637 3.26 -35.02 10.03
CA ILE A 637 3.45 -35.04 11.48
C ILE A 637 3.63 -33.63 12.03
N VAL A 638 4.44 -32.79 11.36
CA VAL A 638 4.66 -31.40 11.80
C VAL A 638 3.38 -30.58 11.66
N THR A 639 2.66 -30.69 10.53
CA THR A 639 1.40 -29.97 10.31
C THR A 639 0.35 -30.36 11.34
N LYS A 640 0.21 -31.67 11.61
CA LYS A 640 -0.71 -32.14 12.66
C LYS A 640 -0.36 -31.55 14.01
N GLN A 641 0.93 -31.53 14.37
CA GLN A 641 1.36 -31.00 15.66
C GLN A 641 1.17 -29.47 15.78
N ILE A 642 1.26 -28.73 14.67
CA ILE A 642 0.93 -27.30 14.61
C ILE A 642 -0.57 -27.11 14.85
N MET A 643 -1.44 -27.89 14.19
CA MET A 643 -2.88 -27.81 14.41
C MET A 643 -3.25 -28.14 15.86
N ASP A 644 -2.70 -29.22 16.41
CA ASP A 644 -2.90 -29.61 17.82
C ASP A 644 -2.37 -28.54 18.79
N PHE A 645 -1.35 -27.76 18.40
CA PHE A 645 -0.81 -26.63 19.18
C PHE A 645 -1.73 -25.41 19.12
N ILE A 646 -2.31 -25.10 17.95
CA ILE A 646 -3.26 -24.00 17.77
C ILE A 646 -4.55 -24.29 18.58
N GLU A 647 -5.13 -25.48 18.43
CA GLU A 647 -6.36 -25.86 19.15
C GLU A 647 -6.19 -25.76 20.68
N ARG A 648 -5.02 -26.16 21.21
CA ARG A 648 -4.70 -26.06 22.64
C ARG A 648 -4.55 -24.63 23.16
N ASN A 649 -4.24 -23.66 22.30
CA ASN A 649 -4.05 -22.26 22.67
C ASN A 649 -5.29 -21.39 22.36
N GLU A 650 -6.22 -21.88 21.54
CA GLU A 650 -7.53 -21.25 21.28
C GLU A 650 -8.63 -21.70 22.27
N SER A 651 -8.43 -22.84 22.94
CA SER A 651 -9.30 -23.38 24.01
C SER A 651 -8.97 -22.79 25.37
#